data_AF-A0A537CZC7-F1
#
_entry.id   AF-A0A537CZC7-F1
#
_cell.length_a   1.000
_cell.length_b   1.000
_cell.length_c   1.000
_cell.angle_alpha   90.00
_cell.angle_beta   90.00
_cell.angle_gamma   90.00
#
_symmetry.space_group_name_H-M   'P 1'
#
loop_
_entity.id
_entity.type
_entity.pdbx_description
1 polymer ?
#
loop_
_entity_poly.entity_id
_entity_poly.type
_entity_poly.pdbx_seq_one_letter_code
_entity_poly.pdbx_strand_id
1 'polypeptide(L)'
;MSSKKSLATRLLLYGVLGCMASQTALAAVTDISSIPLATSGGANILPNLLFDLDDSGSMQWDFMPDYVSPNTLASALPQSKPCMVDPSIPNPYQTSCSTGCTFGGSGFVCTAAGGPPYQAGGANGFNGVAYDPNFYYRPGLGSNGQPLINPPSGLPLGDPVTTTSVADDIYFHAPFGASVTNVDLATQIGELKYCNSNNVCLRNGADSAGANLVSGTAFDSSSSSSGNTMPAGQFPYRTNPANASTAIFGLPEMMPIASFARSGTTVTATTVTAHGLATTDKVYVPSPASVSVTCVAVTAVTTNTFTYSTSTSGTVAATDGSYRKCDAASFVRAATTVTVTETGHGLAVNDIITTFIASGNAMNVTNANVTAVTATTFTYTTGTSGALGATAGFWVRTGLYNVASSVTGTANAYAVIPVEYCSDANLTNCAYVLPGNTPPAGFTFPAYVRFCQTQAQALAPGAVSDSSGTPRCRSKYNETAGITQYLYARHGWFKRDIIKATVGSYTSRPSRADCLSAPTCTYTEEINNYARWYTYYRTRLGMMKSSVGTSFLSFIGNPTGTPPKPNSLRIGLITMHAQDSGSVIPAKYLKISDFNTTQASNFYTKFYTQTAGSFTPLQEALARAGWIYAGVLNTGLTTGIPTADDPIQAACQRNFTLLTTDGYWNNLATYPPKTPAARTIGNLDASPSSLLGSTLVDRAQTVTLDGSGSSSTTVTPISSNSEQDICQGNNNVLFGIGNPGGTVTCGCQPKEHAIKQENIQTARTDVFSNGVLVSSTTATNPVVTTPGGCQAANWTQADTPQTVQQDKLCVDSGSSSVAFADGTTKSCSPCSNGRYVIIRQTKTQTNTVITADGVQTQNSITPIGTPAYTYSTDGTNFSGTQPSGSACSSSSIAITLSPNPKTTNNTPVVNTSGSGTALTLWSPNPQTTTGGTVTSTFTAGGTASTVADVALYYYQTKLRGGKDVYGDATGPQFGPNTSPPNTVDLSTDSIDVKSGAKDFVPYQHMVTFGIGLADGLMRFQPDYETASTGDFANIRNGALNGCFWTSGSCNWPAPANDTNANLDDLWHAAVNGRGTYYQALNPEALRQGISAALTSLSATFAAAAASATSSPNVTETDNQVFSTTYETNTWSGNIFAQTIDPVTGAVNPTHQWDGDQKLLSRVAASSDSRNILTLDDTGVG
;
A
#
# COMPACT_ATOMS: atom_id res chain seq x y z
N MET A 1 7.01 94.99 -36.17
CA MET A 1 8.48 95.19 -36.36
C MET A 1 9.22 94.19 -35.49
N SER A 2 10.33 93.55 -35.82
CA SER A 2 11.08 93.26 -37.03
C SER A 2 12.05 92.14 -36.61
N SER A 3 12.26 91.13 -37.46
CA SER A 3 13.44 90.25 -37.54
C SER A 3 14.11 89.77 -36.23
N LYS A 4 13.82 88.54 -35.76
CA LYS A 4 14.78 87.63 -35.07
C LYS A 4 14.38 86.12 -35.13
N LYS A 5 13.74 85.64 -36.20
CA LYS A 5 13.22 84.25 -36.32
C LYS A 5 14.24 83.16 -36.75
N SER A 6 15.55 83.31 -36.52
CA SER A 6 16.55 82.39 -37.12
C SER A 6 17.46 81.61 -36.16
N LEU A 7 17.49 81.89 -34.85
CA LEU A 7 18.42 81.20 -33.93
C LEU A 7 17.73 80.21 -32.97
N ALA A 8 16.54 80.55 -32.46
CA ALA A 8 15.78 79.67 -31.55
C ALA A 8 15.27 78.39 -32.24
N THR A 9 14.88 78.47 -33.52
CA THR A 9 14.43 77.30 -34.30
C THR A 9 15.58 76.33 -34.61
N ARG A 10 16.83 76.81 -34.73
CA ARG A 10 17.99 75.94 -34.97
C ARG A 10 18.47 75.27 -33.69
N LEU A 11 18.46 75.97 -32.54
CA LEU A 11 18.80 75.35 -31.25
C LEU A 11 17.77 74.31 -30.80
N LEU A 12 16.47 74.50 -31.09
CA LEU A 12 15.47 73.47 -30.81
C LEU A 12 15.64 72.25 -31.73
N LEU A 13 16.04 72.44 -33.00
CA LEU A 13 16.23 71.33 -33.94
C LEU A 13 17.46 70.48 -33.57
N TYR A 14 18.57 71.09 -33.13
CA TYR A 14 19.74 70.34 -32.64
C TYR A 14 19.53 69.72 -31.25
N GLY A 15 18.73 70.34 -30.37
CA GLY A 15 18.32 69.73 -29.10
C GLY A 15 17.41 68.52 -29.28
N VAL A 16 16.49 68.56 -30.25
CA VAL A 16 15.61 67.42 -30.58
C VAL A 16 16.37 66.32 -31.33
N LEU A 17 17.32 66.65 -32.22
CA LEU A 17 18.19 65.64 -32.87
C LEU A 17 19.22 65.02 -31.92
N GLY A 18 19.71 65.76 -30.92
CA GLY A 18 20.59 65.23 -29.88
C GLY A 18 19.90 64.24 -28.93
N CYS A 19 18.62 64.47 -28.59
CA CYS A 19 17.83 63.51 -27.80
C CYS A 19 17.32 62.30 -28.60
N MET A 20 17.40 62.31 -29.94
CA MET A 20 17.06 61.14 -30.77
C MET A 20 18.25 60.20 -31.09
N ALA A 21 19.49 60.59 -30.77
CA ALA A 21 20.68 59.78 -31.00
C ALA A 21 21.17 59.00 -29.75
N SER A 22 20.50 59.14 -28.61
CA SER A 22 20.78 58.40 -27.37
C SER A 22 19.59 57.53 -26.95
N GLN A 23 18.94 56.87 -27.89
CA GLN A 23 18.19 55.67 -27.54
C GLN A 23 19.23 54.56 -27.39
N THR A 24 19.42 54.07 -26.18
CA THR A 24 19.81 52.68 -26.00
C THR A 24 18.93 51.87 -26.94
N ALA A 25 19.51 51.05 -27.80
CA ALA A 25 18.77 49.98 -28.43
C ALA A 25 18.26 49.09 -27.29
N LEU A 26 17.13 49.46 -26.71
CA LEU A 26 16.28 48.50 -26.05
C LEU A 26 15.95 47.54 -27.18
N ALA A 27 16.47 46.31 -27.05
CA ALA A 27 15.87 45.20 -27.72
C ALA A 27 14.36 45.41 -27.61
N ALA A 28 13.65 45.41 -28.75
CA ALA A 28 12.20 45.33 -28.70
C ALA A 28 11.90 44.20 -27.71
N VAL A 29 11.13 44.50 -26.67
CA VAL A 29 10.60 43.43 -25.82
C VAL A 29 9.81 42.58 -26.80
N THR A 30 10.44 41.52 -27.27
CA THR A 30 9.74 40.46 -27.93
C THR A 30 8.94 39.89 -26.78
N ASP A 31 7.66 40.23 -26.72
CA ASP A 31 6.73 39.49 -25.87
C ASP A 31 6.81 38.05 -26.39
N ILE A 32 7.73 37.28 -25.81
CA ILE A 32 7.71 35.83 -25.90
C ILE A 32 6.42 35.48 -25.18
N SER A 33 5.42 35.13 -25.98
CA SER A 33 4.11 34.78 -25.48
C SER A 33 4.26 33.79 -24.32
N SER A 34 3.81 34.17 -23.12
CA SER A 34 3.79 33.30 -21.93
C SER A 34 2.76 32.17 -22.06
N ILE A 35 2.14 32.07 -23.23
CA ILE A 35 1.18 31.08 -23.68
C ILE A 35 1.68 30.65 -25.06
N PRO A 36 2.02 29.38 -25.31
CA PRO A 36 2.49 28.97 -26.62
C PRO A 36 1.50 29.41 -27.71
N LEU A 37 2.01 30.11 -28.74
CA LEU A 37 1.22 30.49 -29.89
C LEU A 37 0.84 29.19 -30.59
N ALA A 38 -0.39 28.71 -30.37
CA ALA A 38 -0.92 27.51 -30.98
C ALA A 38 -1.05 27.75 -32.50
N THR A 39 0.01 27.48 -33.25
CA THR A 39 -0.05 27.42 -34.71
C THR A 39 -0.71 26.11 -35.11
N SER A 40 -1.89 26.26 -35.68
CA SER A 40 -2.64 25.28 -36.46
C SER A 40 -1.75 24.37 -37.31
N GLY A 41 -1.72 23.06 -37.02
CA GLY A 41 -1.09 22.07 -37.89
C GLY A 41 -0.86 20.67 -37.29
N GLY A 42 -0.63 20.55 -35.97
CA GLY A 42 -0.54 19.27 -35.27
C GLY A 42 -1.68 19.15 -34.26
N ALA A 43 -2.47 18.08 -34.31
CA ALA A 43 -3.55 17.87 -33.33
C ALA A 43 -2.94 17.71 -31.93
N ASN A 44 -3.23 18.65 -31.01
CA ASN A 44 -2.98 18.44 -29.58
C ASN A 44 -3.83 17.25 -29.12
N ILE A 45 -3.25 16.06 -29.04
CA ILE A 45 -3.93 14.86 -28.53
C ILE A 45 -4.07 15.00 -27.01
N LEU A 46 -5.28 15.37 -26.57
CA LEU A 46 -5.60 15.57 -25.16
C LEU A 46 -5.67 14.24 -24.39
N PRO A 47 -5.25 14.17 -23.13
CA PRO A 47 -5.41 12.97 -22.31
C PRO A 47 -6.89 12.68 -22.01
N ASN A 48 -7.24 11.40 -21.91
CA ASN A 48 -8.56 10.94 -21.50
C ASN A 48 -8.61 10.71 -19.99
N LEU A 49 -9.65 11.22 -19.33
CA LEU A 49 -9.98 10.95 -17.94
C LEU A 49 -11.37 10.32 -17.85
N LEU A 50 -11.46 9.13 -17.26
CA LEU A 50 -12.73 8.53 -16.84
C LEU A 50 -12.88 8.71 -15.34
N PHE A 51 -13.87 9.49 -14.92
CA PHE A 51 -14.25 9.59 -13.52
C PHE A 51 -15.18 8.44 -13.16
N ASP A 52 -14.71 7.54 -12.31
CA ASP A 52 -15.49 6.41 -11.80
C ASP A 52 -16.03 6.76 -10.41
N LEU A 53 -17.32 7.12 -10.38
CA LEU A 53 -18.01 7.56 -9.18
C LEU A 53 -18.52 6.36 -8.39
N ASP A 54 -18.14 6.32 -7.12
CA ASP A 54 -18.82 5.47 -6.15
C ASP A 54 -20.26 5.95 -5.94
N ASP A 55 -21.19 5.08 -6.33
CA ASP A 55 -22.60 5.22 -6.06
C ASP A 55 -23.13 4.02 -5.28
N SER A 56 -22.34 3.40 -4.41
CA SER A 56 -22.78 2.35 -3.47
C SER A 56 -23.68 2.90 -2.36
N GLY A 57 -24.35 2.00 -1.61
CA GLY A 57 -25.28 2.39 -0.56
C GLY A 57 -24.65 3.16 0.59
N SER A 58 -23.37 2.92 0.87
CA SER A 58 -22.60 3.62 1.90
C SER A 58 -22.46 5.11 1.62
N MET A 59 -22.49 5.50 0.35
CA MET A 59 -22.37 6.90 -0.04
C MET A 59 -23.56 7.78 0.41
N GLN A 60 -24.69 7.20 0.85
CA GLN A 60 -25.81 7.96 1.44
C GLN A 60 -25.63 8.29 2.93
N TRP A 61 -24.62 7.74 3.58
CA TRP A 61 -24.44 7.89 5.01
C TRP A 61 -23.95 9.29 5.39
N ASP A 62 -24.42 9.77 6.53
CA ASP A 62 -24.06 11.02 7.18
C ASP A 62 -22.91 10.85 8.20
N PHE A 63 -22.21 9.72 8.12
CA PHE A 63 -21.04 9.41 8.92
C PHE A 63 -19.93 8.77 8.11
N MET A 64 -18.68 9.00 8.51
CA MET A 64 -17.50 8.46 7.85
C MET A 64 -16.29 8.51 8.81
N PRO A 65 -15.47 7.46 8.94
CA PRO A 65 -15.57 6.14 8.30
C PRO A 65 -16.71 5.24 8.83
N ASP A 66 -16.81 4.02 8.31
CA ASP A 66 -17.89 3.06 8.63
C ASP A 66 -17.93 2.69 10.11
N TYR A 67 -16.77 2.64 10.76
CA TYR A 67 -16.67 2.38 12.19
C TYR A 67 -17.26 3.49 13.06
N VAL A 68 -17.76 4.60 12.51
CA VAL A 68 -18.52 5.58 13.32
C VAL A 68 -19.87 5.01 13.72
N SER A 69 -20.48 4.17 12.87
CA SER A 69 -21.75 3.51 13.13
C SER A 69 -21.54 2.03 13.50
N PRO A 70 -22.15 1.53 14.58
CA PRO A 70 -22.08 0.11 14.95
C PRO A 70 -22.86 -0.80 14.00
N ASN A 71 -23.70 -0.24 13.12
CA ASN A 71 -24.63 -1.02 12.27
C ASN A 71 -24.06 -1.36 10.89
N THR A 72 -22.95 -0.74 10.50
CA THR A 72 -22.36 -0.85 9.15
C THR A 72 -21.07 -1.65 9.12
N LEU A 73 -20.60 -2.08 10.30
CA LEU A 73 -19.39 -2.87 10.41
C LEU A 73 -19.71 -4.30 9.98
N ALA A 74 -18.95 -4.75 8.98
CA ALA A 74 -19.15 -6.01 8.32
C ALA A 74 -19.24 -7.17 9.32
N SER A 75 -20.04 -8.15 8.94
CA SER A 75 -20.45 -9.39 9.60
C SER A 75 -19.40 -10.26 10.33
N ALA A 76 -18.16 -9.84 10.55
CA ALA A 76 -17.12 -10.67 11.17
C ALA A 76 -17.19 -10.74 12.71
N LEU A 77 -17.71 -9.73 13.42
CA LEU A 77 -17.87 -9.80 14.88
C LEU A 77 -19.06 -8.97 15.41
N PRO A 78 -20.01 -9.56 16.17
CA PRO A 78 -21.05 -8.85 16.94
C PRO A 78 -20.53 -7.84 18.00
N GLN A 79 -19.21 -7.65 18.07
CA GLN A 79 -18.45 -7.00 19.14
C GLN A 79 -17.86 -5.65 18.72
N SER A 80 -18.06 -5.17 17.49
CA SER A 80 -17.70 -3.80 17.12
C SER A 80 -18.66 -2.82 17.83
N LYS A 81 -18.10 -1.93 18.64
CA LYS A 81 -18.86 -1.07 19.58
C LYS A 81 -18.35 0.38 19.55
N PRO A 82 -18.40 1.07 18.40
CA PRO A 82 -18.02 2.48 18.33
C PRO A 82 -18.93 3.39 19.17
N CYS A 83 -20.21 3.00 19.28
CA CYS A 83 -21.01 3.30 20.45
C CYS A 83 -20.78 2.14 21.46
N MET A 84 -20.15 2.41 22.59
CA MET A 84 -19.83 1.37 23.56
C MET A 84 -21.12 0.78 24.18
N VAL A 85 -21.52 -0.43 23.80
CA VAL A 85 -22.62 -1.18 24.47
C VAL A 85 -22.16 -2.55 24.97
N ASP A 86 -22.68 -2.96 26.11
CA ASP A 86 -22.28 -4.17 26.86
C ASP A 86 -23.02 -5.46 26.41
N PRO A 87 -22.30 -6.58 26.19
CA PRO A 87 -22.87 -7.89 25.83
C PRO A 87 -23.52 -8.70 26.97
N SER A 88 -23.44 -8.26 28.23
CA SER A 88 -23.91 -9.04 29.41
C SER A 88 -25.41 -8.94 29.69
N ILE A 89 -26.18 -8.17 28.91
CA ILE A 89 -27.63 -8.03 29.05
C ILE A 89 -28.37 -8.90 28.02
N PRO A 90 -29.13 -9.94 28.43
CA PRO A 90 -29.93 -10.75 27.52
C PRO A 90 -31.23 -10.01 27.14
N ASN A 91 -31.38 -9.67 25.84
CA ASN A 91 -32.63 -9.19 25.18
C ASN A 91 -33.14 -7.78 25.61
N PRO A 92 -33.94 -7.04 24.83
CA PRO A 92 -33.84 -6.62 23.43
C PRO A 92 -32.94 -5.38 23.22
N TYR A 93 -32.22 -4.91 24.25
CA TYR A 93 -31.43 -3.66 24.27
C TYR A 93 -30.18 -3.63 23.35
N GLN A 94 -29.88 -4.74 22.69
CA GLN A 94 -28.95 -4.76 21.54
C GLN A 94 -29.45 -3.88 20.38
N THR A 95 -30.73 -3.49 20.44
CA THR A 95 -31.43 -2.64 19.47
C THR A 95 -31.17 -1.13 19.66
N SER A 96 -30.70 -0.61 20.79
CA SER A 96 -30.81 0.84 21.04
C SER A 96 -29.79 1.74 20.31
N CYS A 97 -28.64 1.22 19.88
CA CYS A 97 -27.80 1.89 18.87
C CYS A 97 -28.21 1.53 17.43
N SER A 98 -29.11 0.56 17.25
CA SER A 98 -29.42 -0.11 15.99
C SER A 98 -30.88 0.03 15.50
N THR A 99 -31.83 0.56 16.29
CA THR A 99 -33.26 0.71 15.95
C THR A 99 -33.75 2.16 15.94
N GLY A 100 -32.88 3.13 15.79
CA GLY A 100 -33.39 4.37 15.21
C GLY A 100 -32.51 4.96 14.14
N CYS A 101 -31.56 4.19 13.62
CA CYS A 101 -31.15 4.30 12.23
C CYS A 101 -32.26 3.72 11.38
N THR A 102 -33.19 4.57 10.97
CA THR A 102 -34.33 4.18 10.13
C THR A 102 -34.08 4.69 8.73
N PHE A 103 -34.22 3.83 7.73
CA PHE A 103 -34.41 4.28 6.36
C PHE A 103 -35.79 4.94 6.29
N GLY A 104 -35.81 6.27 6.27
CA GLY A 104 -37.00 7.07 6.02
C GLY A 104 -36.96 7.72 4.64
N GLY A 105 -38.08 8.28 4.19
CA GLY A 105 -38.18 9.01 2.91
C GLY A 105 -37.28 10.25 2.79
N SER A 106 -36.58 10.64 3.87
CA SER A 106 -35.64 11.76 3.99
C SER A 106 -34.16 11.32 4.14
N GLY A 107 -33.84 10.06 3.84
CA GLY A 107 -32.49 9.51 3.92
C GLY A 107 -32.22 8.74 5.22
N PHE A 108 -30.96 8.34 5.40
CA PHE A 108 -30.50 7.61 6.59
C PHE A 108 -30.50 8.56 7.80
N VAL A 109 -31.31 8.27 8.81
CA VAL A 109 -31.38 9.04 10.06
C VAL A 109 -31.19 8.08 11.20
N CYS A 110 -30.06 8.19 11.92
CA CYS A 110 -29.83 7.50 13.19
C CYS A 110 -30.45 8.27 14.37
N THR A 111 -31.12 7.60 15.29
CA THR A 111 -31.51 8.16 16.60
C THR A 111 -30.29 8.41 17.49
N ALA A 112 -29.12 7.87 17.11
CA ALA A 112 -27.81 8.27 17.62
C ALA A 112 -27.30 9.61 17.03
N ALA A 113 -27.95 10.15 15.98
CA ALA A 113 -27.66 11.47 15.45
C ALA A 113 -27.94 12.52 16.53
N GLY A 114 -26.88 13.22 16.93
CA GLY A 114 -26.92 14.24 18.00
C GLY A 114 -25.97 13.97 19.17
N GLY A 115 -25.34 12.79 19.23
CA GLY A 115 -24.29 12.49 20.21
C GLY A 115 -22.94 13.13 19.86
N PRO A 116 -22.10 13.51 20.86
CA PRO A 116 -20.84 14.20 20.60
C PRO A 116 -19.84 13.47 19.68
N PRO A 117 -19.59 12.15 19.81
CA PRO A 117 -18.72 11.45 18.86
C PRO A 117 -19.22 11.50 17.42
N TYR A 118 -20.53 11.32 17.23
CA TYR A 118 -21.14 11.30 15.90
C TYR A 118 -21.12 12.67 15.21
N GLN A 119 -21.27 13.74 15.99
CA GLN A 119 -21.34 15.12 15.50
C GLN A 119 -19.97 15.83 15.51
N ALA A 120 -18.90 15.16 15.94
CA ALA A 120 -17.56 15.72 15.93
C ALA A 120 -16.92 15.57 14.54
N GLY A 121 -16.97 16.67 13.79
CA GLY A 121 -16.51 16.82 12.42
C GLY A 121 -15.00 16.96 12.22
N GLY A 122 -14.57 16.78 10.97
CA GLY A 122 -13.28 17.23 10.45
C GLY A 122 -12.09 16.32 10.70
N ALA A 123 -10.88 16.83 10.44
CA ALA A 123 -9.65 16.04 10.44
C ALA A 123 -9.28 15.44 11.81
N ASN A 124 -9.79 16.05 12.88
CA ASN A 124 -9.57 15.63 14.26
C ASN A 124 -10.85 15.09 14.92
N GLY A 125 -11.94 15.01 14.15
CA GLY A 125 -13.22 14.49 14.58
C GLY A 125 -13.26 12.96 14.55
N PHE A 126 -14.35 12.40 15.05
CA PHE A 126 -14.63 10.97 14.89
C PHE A 126 -15.42 10.71 13.60
N ASN A 127 -16.23 11.68 13.16
CA ASN A 127 -17.01 11.64 11.92
C ASN A 127 -16.52 12.70 10.93
N GLY A 128 -15.82 12.28 9.88
CA GLY A 128 -15.26 13.15 8.85
C GLY A 128 -16.27 13.99 8.04
N VAL A 129 -17.53 13.55 7.97
CA VAL A 129 -18.61 14.23 7.24
C VAL A 129 -19.40 15.20 8.13
N ALA A 130 -19.30 15.08 9.45
CA ALA A 130 -19.93 16.02 10.38
C ALA A 130 -19.33 17.43 10.28
N TYR A 131 -20.07 18.42 10.79
CA TYR A 131 -19.67 19.83 10.76
C TYR A 131 -18.39 20.08 11.56
N ASP A 132 -17.33 20.54 10.90
CA ASP A 132 -16.14 21.12 11.54
C ASP A 132 -16.20 22.64 11.37
N PRO A 133 -16.33 23.39 12.47
CA PRO A 133 -16.49 24.83 12.37
C PRO A 133 -15.20 25.54 11.91
N ASN A 134 -14.04 24.87 11.88
CA ASN A 134 -12.80 25.40 11.32
C ASN A 134 -12.77 25.40 9.79
N PHE A 135 -13.69 24.68 9.14
CA PHE A 135 -13.74 24.59 7.69
C PHE A 135 -14.70 25.60 7.10
N TYR A 136 -14.27 26.19 5.98
CA TYR A 136 -15.14 27.02 5.16
C TYR A 136 -15.86 26.13 4.13
N TYR A 137 -17.14 25.85 4.37
CA TYR A 137 -17.96 25.07 3.46
C TYR A 137 -18.42 25.93 2.29
N ARG A 138 -18.07 25.53 1.06
CA ARG A 138 -18.43 26.24 -0.17
C ARG A 138 -19.74 25.70 -0.73
N PRO A 139 -20.62 26.52 -1.33
CA PRO A 139 -21.79 25.99 -2.00
C PRO A 139 -21.39 25.06 -3.15
N GLY A 140 -22.24 24.08 -3.44
CA GLY A 140 -22.18 23.30 -4.67
C GLY A 140 -22.32 24.20 -5.90
N LEU A 141 -21.48 23.98 -6.92
CA LEU A 141 -21.43 24.85 -8.10
C LEU A 141 -21.81 24.09 -9.37
N GLY A 142 -22.60 24.70 -10.25
CA GLY A 142 -22.85 24.20 -11.61
C GLY A 142 -21.63 24.40 -12.52
N SER A 143 -21.70 23.87 -13.75
CA SER A 143 -20.63 23.99 -14.75
C SER A 143 -20.30 25.43 -15.17
N ASN A 144 -21.19 26.38 -14.90
CA ASN A 144 -21.00 27.82 -15.11
C ASN A 144 -20.41 28.56 -13.90
N GLY A 145 -20.04 27.82 -12.84
CA GLY A 145 -19.51 28.38 -11.59
C GLY A 145 -20.56 29.03 -10.70
N GLN A 146 -21.85 28.96 -11.02
CA GLN A 146 -22.92 29.50 -10.18
C GLN A 146 -23.34 28.48 -9.10
N PRO A 147 -23.73 28.93 -7.90
CA PRO A 147 -24.30 28.06 -6.88
C PRO A 147 -25.52 27.29 -7.39
N LEU A 148 -25.62 26.02 -7.04
CA LEU A 148 -26.78 25.19 -7.34
C LEU A 148 -27.97 25.59 -6.46
N ILE A 149 -29.12 25.75 -7.08
CA ILE A 149 -30.40 26.12 -6.45
C ILE A 149 -31.48 25.14 -6.98
N ASN A 150 -32.19 24.45 -6.08
CA ASN A 150 -33.24 23.48 -6.41
C ASN A 150 -34.43 23.66 -5.42
N PRO A 151 -35.69 23.82 -5.89
CA PRO A 151 -36.15 23.84 -7.29
C PRO A 151 -35.63 25.01 -8.15
N PRO A 152 -35.45 24.81 -9.47
CA PRO A 152 -35.01 25.83 -10.42
C PRO A 152 -35.97 27.04 -10.59
N SER A 153 -37.17 26.99 -10.00
CA SER A 153 -38.22 28.01 -10.16
C SER A 153 -38.46 28.87 -8.91
N GLY A 154 -37.39 29.21 -8.18
CA GLY A 154 -37.44 30.30 -7.19
C GLY A 154 -37.75 29.89 -5.75
N LEU A 155 -37.10 28.85 -5.23
CA LEU A 155 -36.84 28.75 -3.78
C LEU A 155 -35.37 29.13 -3.50
N PRO A 156 -35.10 29.84 -2.39
CA PRO A 156 -34.05 30.85 -2.34
C PRO A 156 -32.71 30.25 -1.87
N LEU A 157 -31.80 30.00 -2.80
CA LEU A 157 -30.34 29.99 -2.52
C LEU A 157 -29.64 31.21 -3.13
N GLY A 158 -30.38 32.31 -3.26
CA GLY A 158 -29.85 33.66 -3.40
C GLY A 158 -30.56 34.57 -2.39
N ASP A 159 -29.91 34.80 -1.24
CA ASP A 159 -30.02 35.98 -0.33
C ASP A 159 -31.41 36.67 -0.09
N PRO A 160 -31.93 36.82 1.14
CA PRO A 160 -32.00 35.92 2.30
C PRO A 160 -33.46 35.57 2.66
N VAL A 161 -33.80 34.28 2.84
CA VAL A 161 -35.01 33.89 3.60
C VAL A 161 -34.57 33.24 4.90
N THR A 162 -34.07 34.09 5.80
CA THR A 162 -33.49 33.80 7.12
C THR A 162 -32.32 32.80 7.10
N THR A 163 -31.23 33.10 7.81
CA THR A 163 -30.05 32.23 7.89
C THR A 163 -30.30 30.86 8.54
N THR A 164 -31.55 30.56 8.90
CA THR A 164 -31.91 29.38 9.68
C THR A 164 -32.81 28.40 8.93
N SER A 165 -33.52 28.74 7.85
CA SER A 165 -34.33 27.76 7.11
C SER A 165 -33.60 27.28 5.85
N VAL A 166 -33.15 26.02 5.84
CA VAL A 166 -32.30 25.47 4.76
C VAL A 166 -32.87 24.19 4.17
N ALA A 167 -32.56 23.90 2.90
CA ALA A 167 -32.91 22.63 2.28
C ALA A 167 -32.17 21.47 2.95
N ASP A 168 -32.87 20.36 3.18
CA ASP A 168 -32.30 19.16 3.80
C ASP A 168 -31.28 18.44 2.91
N ASP A 169 -31.47 18.48 1.59
CA ASP A 169 -30.47 18.08 0.59
C ASP A 169 -30.79 18.81 -0.73
N ILE A 170 -29.82 19.53 -1.28
CA ILE A 170 -29.98 20.29 -2.52
C ILE A 170 -29.75 19.45 -3.79
N TYR A 171 -29.01 18.36 -3.66
CA TYR A 171 -28.63 17.48 -4.77
C TYR A 171 -29.63 16.35 -5.00
N PHE A 172 -30.56 16.13 -4.06
CA PHE A 172 -31.49 15.00 -4.11
C PHE A 172 -32.88 15.35 -4.62
N HIS A 173 -33.37 14.50 -5.53
CA HIS A 173 -34.78 14.19 -5.69
C HIS A 173 -34.93 12.67 -5.88
N ALA A 174 -35.63 12.04 -4.93
CA ALA A 174 -36.25 10.71 -4.91
C ALA A 174 -35.52 9.47 -5.49
N PRO A 175 -35.24 8.47 -4.64
CA PRO A 175 -35.63 7.10 -4.93
C PRO A 175 -37.04 6.81 -4.36
N PHE A 176 -37.70 7.76 -3.68
CA PHE A 176 -38.90 7.50 -2.84
C PHE A 176 -40.03 8.56 -2.89
N GLY A 177 -40.04 9.47 -3.87
CA GLY A 177 -41.19 10.38 -4.09
C GLY A 177 -41.44 11.48 -3.03
N ALA A 178 -40.47 11.77 -2.16
CA ALA A 178 -40.57 12.88 -1.20
C ALA A 178 -39.98 14.20 -1.75
N SER A 179 -40.68 15.32 -1.51
CA SER A 179 -40.21 16.68 -1.84
C SER A 179 -39.06 17.10 -0.92
N VAL A 180 -38.14 17.95 -1.40
CA VAL A 180 -37.18 18.68 -0.56
C VAL A 180 -37.96 19.40 0.55
N THR A 181 -37.62 19.13 1.81
CA THR A 181 -38.19 19.83 2.97
C THR A 181 -37.15 20.81 3.52
N ASN A 182 -37.64 21.89 4.13
CA ASN A 182 -36.77 22.85 4.81
C ASN A 182 -36.60 22.46 6.28
N VAL A 183 -35.38 22.60 6.79
CA VAL A 183 -34.99 22.41 8.18
C VAL A 183 -34.68 23.77 8.79
N ASP A 184 -35.28 24.08 9.94
CA ASP A 184 -34.95 25.26 10.75
C ASP A 184 -33.76 24.96 11.68
N LEU A 185 -32.58 25.44 11.31
CA LEU A 185 -31.34 25.36 12.07
C LEU A 185 -31.44 25.96 13.48
N ALA A 186 -32.43 26.80 13.78
CA ALA A 186 -32.63 27.33 15.12
C ALA A 186 -33.31 26.33 16.08
N THR A 187 -34.11 25.38 15.56
CA THR A 187 -35.03 24.58 16.39
C THR A 187 -35.11 23.08 16.03
N GLN A 188 -34.67 22.69 14.83
CA GLN A 188 -34.91 21.37 14.23
C GLN A 188 -33.64 20.52 14.05
N ILE A 189 -32.50 20.92 14.62
CA ILE A 189 -31.29 20.09 14.61
C ILE A 189 -31.36 19.00 15.66
N GLY A 190 -31.17 17.74 15.26
CA GLY A 190 -31.17 16.59 16.16
C GLY A 190 -30.04 16.63 17.19
N GLU A 191 -30.37 16.37 18.45
CA GLU A 191 -29.48 16.37 19.62
C GLU A 191 -29.85 15.24 20.60
N LEU A 192 -28.94 14.92 21.51
CA LEU A 192 -29.21 14.06 22.66
C LEU A 192 -29.28 14.85 23.97
N LYS A 193 -30.26 14.52 24.80
CA LYS A 193 -30.29 14.89 26.22
C LYS A 193 -30.06 13.65 27.08
N TYR A 194 -29.43 13.87 28.23
CA TYR A 194 -29.20 12.85 29.25
C TYR A 194 -29.95 13.24 30.50
N CYS A 195 -30.74 12.33 31.02
CA CYS A 195 -31.56 12.54 32.20
C CYS A 195 -31.13 11.61 33.33
N ASN A 196 -31.36 12.06 34.56
CA ASN A 196 -31.31 11.20 35.73
C ASN A 196 -32.69 10.55 35.97
N SER A 197 -32.80 9.67 36.97
CA SER A 197 -34.04 8.94 37.27
C SER A 197 -35.20 9.81 37.79
N ASN A 198 -34.98 11.09 38.07
CA ASN A 198 -36.01 12.07 38.46
C ASN A 198 -36.38 13.02 37.31
N ASN A 199 -36.04 12.69 36.06
CA ASN A 199 -36.29 13.50 34.88
C ASN A 199 -35.61 14.88 34.88
N VAL A 200 -34.56 15.08 35.70
CA VAL A 200 -33.66 16.21 35.47
C VAL A 200 -32.82 15.87 34.26
N CYS A 201 -32.87 16.71 33.23
CA CYS A 201 -32.17 16.46 31.98
C CYS A 201 -31.16 17.56 31.70
N LEU A 202 -30.05 17.19 31.07
CA LEU A 202 -29.01 18.09 30.62
C LEU A 202 -28.64 17.77 29.17
N ARG A 203 -28.22 18.79 28.42
CA ARG A 203 -27.70 18.65 27.04
C ARG A 203 -26.19 18.86 27.06
N ASN A 204 -25.43 17.76 27.04
CA ASN A 204 -23.95 17.77 27.04
C ASN A 204 -23.32 18.77 28.05
N GLY A 205 -23.80 18.74 29.29
CA GLY A 205 -23.28 19.54 30.41
C GLY A 205 -23.92 20.92 30.61
N ALA A 206 -24.98 21.27 29.87
CA ALA A 206 -25.78 22.48 30.07
C ALA A 206 -27.21 22.17 30.56
N ASP A 207 -27.79 23.06 31.36
CA ASP A 207 -29.18 22.97 31.86
C ASP A 207 -30.19 22.95 30.71
N SER A 208 -31.15 22.01 30.76
CA SER A 208 -32.27 21.96 29.82
C SER A 208 -33.28 23.10 30.02
N ALA A 209 -33.31 23.73 31.20
CA ALA A 209 -34.32 24.72 31.60
C ALA A 209 -33.80 26.17 31.73
N GLY A 210 -32.48 26.43 31.62
CA GLY A 210 -31.90 27.73 31.93
C GLY A 210 -31.81 28.70 30.74
N ALA A 211 -32.64 29.77 30.76
CA ALA A 211 -32.55 31.12 30.16
C ALA A 211 -31.91 31.37 28.77
N ASN A 212 -31.44 30.35 28.08
CA ASN A 212 -30.64 30.42 26.86
C ASN A 212 -31.03 29.33 25.85
N LEU A 213 -32.20 28.72 26.08
CA LEU A 213 -32.98 27.91 25.15
C LEU A 213 -34.37 28.57 25.12
N VAL A 214 -34.72 29.24 24.01
CA VAL A 214 -36.02 29.91 23.88
C VAL A 214 -37.08 28.88 23.49
N SER A 215 -38.21 28.93 24.18
CA SER A 215 -39.37 28.05 23.99
C SER A 215 -40.20 28.39 22.74
N GLY A 216 -40.84 27.37 22.18
CA GLY A 216 -42.00 27.46 21.26
C GLY A 216 -41.57 27.33 19.79
N THR A 217 -41.94 26.28 19.06
CA THR A 217 -43.28 25.68 18.98
C THR A 217 -43.25 24.15 18.95
N ALA A 218 -44.11 23.55 19.77
CA ALA A 218 -44.74 22.23 19.61
C ALA A 218 -43.84 21.02 19.25
N PHE A 219 -42.87 20.64 20.10
CA PHE A 219 -42.49 19.22 20.28
C PHE A 219 -41.89 18.89 21.67
N ASP A 220 -41.86 19.82 22.64
CA ASP A 220 -41.36 19.58 24.01
C ASP A 220 -42.35 18.84 24.94
N SER A 221 -43.28 18.06 24.37
CA SER A 221 -44.26 17.33 25.19
C SER A 221 -44.65 15.94 24.66
N SER A 222 -43.95 15.36 23.69
CA SER A 222 -44.11 13.94 23.40
C SER A 222 -42.98 13.14 24.04
N SER A 223 -43.29 12.62 25.21
CA SER A 223 -42.85 11.31 25.69
C SER A 223 -42.43 10.36 24.56
N SER A 224 -41.12 10.23 24.31
CA SER A 224 -40.57 8.90 24.17
C SER A 224 -40.09 8.50 25.57
N SER A 225 -41.02 7.94 26.33
CA SER A 225 -40.73 7.21 27.58
C SER A 225 -39.87 5.96 27.33
N SER A 226 -39.52 5.67 26.08
CA SER A 226 -38.50 4.71 25.66
C SER A 226 -37.08 5.29 25.77
N GLY A 227 -36.76 5.92 26.89
CA GLY A 227 -35.39 6.30 27.23
C GLY A 227 -34.56 5.04 27.51
N ASN A 228 -33.37 4.96 26.94
CA ASN A 228 -32.47 3.83 27.18
C ASN A 228 -31.59 4.18 28.39
N THR A 229 -31.79 3.46 29.50
CA THR A 229 -30.90 3.55 30.67
C THR A 229 -29.57 2.91 30.33
N MET A 230 -28.49 3.68 30.38
CA MET A 230 -27.13 3.16 30.20
C MET A 230 -26.58 2.66 31.53
N PRO A 231 -26.07 1.42 31.61
CA PRO A 231 -25.40 0.93 32.81
C PRO A 231 -24.15 1.76 33.15
N ALA A 232 -23.82 1.82 34.44
CA ALA A 232 -22.69 2.61 34.92
C ALA A 232 -21.35 2.09 34.38
N GLY A 233 -20.52 2.99 33.84
CA GLY A 233 -19.19 2.66 33.34
C GLY A 233 -19.20 2.07 31.93
N GLN A 234 -20.04 2.58 31.03
CA GLN A 234 -20.14 2.06 29.66
C GLN A 234 -19.85 3.07 28.55
N PHE A 235 -19.72 4.38 28.83
CA PHE A 235 -19.42 5.39 27.81
C PHE A 235 -18.18 6.24 28.17
N PRO A 236 -17.33 6.60 27.18
CA PRO A 236 -15.95 7.01 27.44
C PRO A 236 -15.72 8.51 27.59
N TYR A 237 -16.71 9.37 27.31
CA TYR A 237 -16.38 10.75 27.04
C TYR A 237 -16.48 11.67 28.26
N ARG A 238 -15.36 12.34 28.52
CA ARG A 238 -15.26 13.48 29.42
C ARG A 238 -15.63 14.71 28.61
N THR A 239 -16.60 15.49 29.03
CA THR A 239 -16.97 16.72 28.32
C THR A 239 -16.18 17.89 28.91
N ASN A 240 -15.83 18.83 28.03
CA ASN A 240 -15.32 20.15 28.40
C ASN A 240 -16.52 21.13 28.46
N PRO A 241 -16.48 22.20 29.27
CA PRO A 241 -17.45 23.29 29.24
C PRO A 241 -17.88 23.69 27.82
N ALA A 242 -19.20 23.80 27.65
CA ALA A 242 -19.80 24.41 26.48
C ALA A 242 -19.59 25.93 26.50
N ASN A 243 -19.76 26.56 25.33
CA ASN A 243 -19.78 28.02 25.25
C ASN A 243 -20.84 28.58 26.21
N ALA A 244 -20.42 29.47 27.10
CA ALA A 244 -21.22 30.06 28.20
C ALA A 244 -21.49 29.17 29.43
N SER A 245 -20.91 27.97 29.55
CA SER A 245 -20.93 27.19 30.81
C SER A 245 -19.64 27.39 31.61
N THR A 246 -19.76 27.76 32.88
CA THR A 246 -18.65 27.71 33.86
C THR A 246 -18.52 26.34 34.53
N ALA A 247 -19.48 25.44 34.32
CA ALA A 247 -19.48 24.09 34.86
C ALA A 247 -18.91 23.08 33.85
N ILE A 248 -17.96 22.26 34.29
CA ILE A 248 -17.44 21.10 33.56
C ILE A 248 -18.28 19.90 33.95
N PHE A 249 -19.00 19.27 33.02
CA PHE A 249 -19.94 18.21 33.36
C PHE A 249 -20.00 17.07 32.34
N GLY A 250 -19.28 15.97 32.63
CA GLY A 250 -19.21 14.76 31.81
C GLY A 250 -20.54 14.02 31.73
N LEU A 251 -21.27 14.18 30.62
CA LEU A 251 -22.47 13.40 30.31
C LEU A 251 -22.14 12.38 29.21
N PRO A 252 -22.81 11.21 29.11
CA PRO A 252 -23.58 10.65 30.21
C PRO A 252 -22.69 10.47 31.44
N GLU A 253 -23.24 10.72 32.62
CA GLU A 253 -22.45 10.52 33.84
C GLU A 253 -22.23 9.03 34.07
N MET A 254 -20.97 8.64 34.27
CA MET A 254 -20.56 7.25 34.46
C MET A 254 -19.61 7.14 35.66
N MET A 255 -19.57 5.96 36.28
CA MET A 255 -18.63 5.65 37.36
C MET A 255 -17.39 4.93 36.82
N PRO A 256 -16.18 5.27 37.30
CA PRO A 256 -14.98 4.46 37.08
C PRO A 256 -15.23 2.98 37.43
N ILE A 257 -14.58 2.09 36.68
CA ILE A 257 -14.67 0.64 36.87
C ILE A 257 -13.39 0.08 37.50
N ALA A 258 -13.55 -1.01 38.25
CA ALA A 258 -12.45 -1.80 38.81
C ALA A 258 -12.87 -3.27 38.94
N SER A 259 -11.89 -4.16 39.04
CA SER A 259 -12.13 -5.55 39.44
C SER A 259 -12.01 -5.67 40.96
N PHE A 260 -13.08 -6.10 41.63
CA PHE A 260 -13.18 -6.18 43.08
C PHE A 260 -13.07 -7.63 43.56
N ALA A 261 -12.16 -7.89 44.48
CA ALA A 261 -12.04 -9.17 45.17
C ALA A 261 -12.09 -8.95 46.69
N ARG A 262 -12.78 -9.83 47.44
CA ARG A 262 -12.83 -9.76 48.90
C ARG A 262 -12.16 -10.97 49.53
N SER A 263 -11.37 -10.73 50.58
CA SER A 263 -10.83 -11.75 51.49
C SER A 263 -11.06 -11.31 52.94
N GLY A 264 -11.81 -12.11 53.70
CA GLY A 264 -12.30 -11.68 55.02
C GLY A 264 -13.18 -10.44 54.87
N THR A 265 -12.86 -9.37 55.60
CA THR A 265 -13.56 -8.07 55.49
C THR A 265 -12.89 -7.10 54.51
N THR A 266 -11.72 -7.44 53.95
CA THR A 266 -10.95 -6.52 53.11
C THR A 266 -11.29 -6.75 51.65
N VAL A 267 -11.73 -5.68 50.97
CA VAL A 267 -11.93 -5.65 49.52
C VAL A 267 -10.73 -4.97 48.87
N THR A 268 -10.19 -5.60 47.83
CA THR A 268 -9.17 -5.03 46.95
C THR A 268 -9.80 -4.73 45.60
N ALA A 269 -9.76 -3.47 45.20
CA ALA A 269 -10.18 -3.01 43.88
C ALA A 269 -8.94 -2.80 43.00
N THR A 270 -8.93 -3.38 41.80
CA THR A 270 -7.83 -3.29 40.83
C THR A 270 -8.26 -2.54 39.58
N THR A 271 -7.53 -1.48 39.23
CA THR A 271 -7.81 -0.58 38.09
C THR A 271 -6.77 -0.70 36.98
N VAL A 272 -7.19 -0.41 35.75
CA VAL A 272 -6.34 -0.46 34.54
C VAL A 272 -5.26 0.62 34.51
N THR A 273 -5.56 1.80 35.08
CA THR A 273 -4.64 2.93 35.23
C THR A 273 -4.65 3.44 36.67
N ALA A 274 -3.82 4.44 36.96
CA ALA A 274 -3.85 5.13 38.23
C ALA A 274 -5.24 5.68 38.55
N HIS A 275 -5.76 5.37 39.74
CA HIS A 275 -7.12 5.74 40.17
C HIS A 275 -7.18 7.10 40.87
N GLY A 276 -6.04 7.66 41.28
CA GLY A 276 -5.97 9.01 41.88
C GLY A 276 -6.62 9.14 43.26
N LEU A 277 -6.83 8.03 43.96
CA LEU A 277 -7.36 8.03 45.34
C LEU A 277 -6.22 8.08 46.34
N ALA A 278 -6.44 8.76 47.46
CA ALA A 278 -5.56 8.74 48.63
C ALA A 278 -6.23 8.00 49.81
N THR A 279 -5.44 7.63 50.83
CA THR A 279 -5.98 7.03 52.07
C THR A 279 -6.85 7.99 52.88
N THR A 280 -6.80 9.30 52.60
CA THR A 280 -7.72 10.30 53.16
C THR A 280 -9.10 10.29 52.50
N ASP A 281 -9.23 9.63 51.34
CA ASP A 281 -10.46 9.64 50.57
C ASP A 281 -11.46 8.58 51.04
N LYS A 282 -12.72 8.78 50.68
CA LYS A 282 -13.79 7.83 50.89
C LYS A 282 -14.39 7.40 49.56
N VAL A 283 -14.78 6.13 49.48
CA VAL A 283 -15.34 5.52 48.27
C VAL A 283 -16.78 5.08 48.48
N TYR A 284 -17.58 5.34 47.45
CA TYR A 284 -18.90 4.77 47.24
C TYR A 284 -18.78 3.65 46.21
N VAL A 285 -19.25 2.45 46.55
CA VAL A 285 -19.25 1.28 45.67
C VAL A 285 -20.68 0.75 45.64
N PRO A 286 -21.46 1.02 44.58
CA PRO A 286 -22.83 0.53 44.48
C PRO A 286 -22.92 -0.90 43.95
N SER A 287 -21.92 -1.36 43.19
CA SER A 287 -21.93 -2.64 42.49
C SER A 287 -20.50 -3.23 42.38
N PRO A 288 -20.33 -4.56 42.50
CA PRO A 288 -21.38 -5.55 42.77
C PRO A 288 -21.89 -5.47 44.21
N ALA A 289 -23.15 -5.83 44.44
CA ALA A 289 -23.80 -5.74 45.75
C ALA A 289 -23.07 -6.53 46.85
N SER A 290 -22.28 -7.55 46.47
CA SER A 290 -21.46 -8.36 47.38
C SER A 290 -20.32 -7.59 48.06
N VAL A 291 -19.89 -6.46 47.49
CA VAL A 291 -18.78 -5.62 47.98
C VAL A 291 -19.18 -4.15 48.15
N SER A 292 -20.49 -3.85 48.15
CA SER A 292 -20.98 -2.49 48.15
C SER A 292 -20.73 -1.76 49.48
N VAL A 293 -20.42 -0.46 49.39
CA VAL A 293 -20.16 0.41 50.53
C VAL A 293 -20.61 1.85 50.26
N THR A 294 -21.00 2.58 51.30
CA THR A 294 -21.36 4.00 51.23
C THR A 294 -20.34 4.85 51.96
N CYS A 295 -19.54 5.61 51.21
CA CYS A 295 -18.52 6.54 51.71
C CYS A 295 -17.66 5.94 52.84
N VAL A 296 -17.04 4.80 52.56
CA VAL A 296 -16.10 4.12 53.47
C VAL A 296 -14.67 4.59 53.17
N ALA A 297 -13.84 4.72 54.21
CA ALA A 297 -12.46 5.17 54.06
C ALA A 297 -11.61 4.16 53.29
N VAL A 298 -10.76 4.67 52.40
CA VAL A 298 -9.74 3.87 51.73
C VAL A 298 -8.63 3.53 52.74
N THR A 299 -8.31 2.25 52.90
CA THR A 299 -7.36 1.76 53.92
C THR A 299 -5.93 1.65 53.40
N ALA A 300 -5.75 1.34 52.12
CA ALA A 300 -4.45 1.32 51.46
C ALA A 300 -4.62 1.64 49.97
N VAL A 301 -3.56 2.20 49.37
CA VAL A 301 -3.50 2.54 47.95
C VAL A 301 -2.13 2.16 47.38
N THR A 302 -2.13 1.71 46.14
CA THR A 302 -0.97 1.71 45.25
C THR A 302 -1.31 2.56 44.02
N THR A 303 -0.50 2.52 42.96
CA THR A 303 -0.86 3.16 41.70
C THR A 303 -2.17 2.60 41.14
N ASN A 304 -2.34 1.27 41.11
CA ASN A 304 -3.43 0.59 40.38
C ASN A 304 -4.37 -0.20 41.29
N THR A 305 -4.20 -0.13 42.60
CA THR A 305 -5.07 -0.84 43.54
C THR A 305 -5.41 0.03 44.73
N PHE A 306 -6.63 -0.08 45.21
CA PHE A 306 -7.04 0.48 46.50
C PHE A 306 -7.82 -0.55 47.30
N THR A 307 -7.75 -0.45 48.63
CA THR A 307 -8.48 -1.34 49.53
C THR A 307 -9.43 -0.57 50.44
N TYR A 308 -10.51 -1.23 50.84
CA TYR A 308 -11.44 -0.75 51.86
C TYR A 308 -12.03 -1.96 52.62
N SER A 309 -12.74 -1.70 53.72
CA SER A 309 -13.35 -2.75 54.54
C SER A 309 -14.86 -2.78 54.41
N THR A 310 -15.45 -3.97 54.35
CA THR A 310 -16.90 -4.19 54.44
C THR A 310 -17.29 -4.71 55.82
N SER A 311 -18.53 -4.48 56.24
CA SER A 311 -19.08 -5.06 57.49
C SER A 311 -19.28 -6.58 57.40
N THR A 312 -19.48 -7.11 56.19
CA THR A 312 -19.57 -8.54 55.90
C THR A 312 -18.18 -9.15 55.68
N SER A 313 -17.94 -10.33 56.26
CA SER A 313 -16.71 -11.11 56.06
C SER A 313 -16.95 -12.31 55.13
N GLY A 314 -15.98 -12.65 54.28
CA GLY A 314 -16.01 -13.83 53.41
C GLY A 314 -15.19 -13.63 52.14
N THR A 315 -15.19 -14.65 51.26
CA THR A 315 -14.45 -14.60 50.00
C THR A 315 -15.37 -14.22 48.84
N VAL A 316 -14.98 -13.24 48.04
CA VAL A 316 -15.64 -12.88 46.77
C VAL A 316 -14.58 -12.93 45.68
N ALA A 317 -14.81 -13.74 44.65
CA ALA A 317 -13.93 -13.81 43.48
C ALA A 317 -13.88 -12.46 42.75
N ALA A 318 -12.78 -12.21 42.04
CA ALA A 318 -12.61 -10.99 41.26
C ALA A 318 -13.82 -10.76 40.34
N THR A 319 -14.57 -9.70 40.60
CA THR A 319 -15.81 -9.35 39.91
C THR A 319 -15.75 -7.88 39.52
N ASP A 320 -16.10 -7.57 38.28
CA ASP A 320 -16.11 -6.19 37.80
C ASP A 320 -17.23 -5.39 38.47
N GLY A 321 -16.90 -4.16 38.83
CA GLY A 321 -17.80 -3.25 39.54
C GLY A 321 -17.49 -1.80 39.23
N SER A 322 -18.21 -0.91 39.90
CA SER A 322 -18.05 0.53 39.75
C SER A 322 -17.84 1.22 41.08
N TYR A 323 -17.15 2.36 41.08
CA TYR A 323 -16.92 3.14 42.28
C TYR A 323 -16.92 4.65 41.98
N ARG A 324 -17.12 5.46 43.03
CA ARG A 324 -16.96 6.92 42.98
C ARG A 324 -16.30 7.40 44.27
N LYS A 325 -15.54 8.48 44.18
CA LYS A 325 -15.08 9.23 45.37
C LYS A 325 -16.27 9.96 45.98
N CYS A 326 -16.36 10.01 47.30
CA CYS A 326 -17.30 10.88 48.01
C CYS A 326 -16.66 12.24 48.30
N ASP A 327 -17.43 13.30 48.11
CA ASP A 327 -17.00 14.68 48.34
C ASP A 327 -17.27 15.09 49.79
N ALA A 328 -16.32 15.83 50.37
CA ALA A 328 -16.41 16.30 51.75
C ALA A 328 -17.08 17.68 51.79
N ALA A 329 -18.04 17.88 52.69
CA ALA A 329 -18.77 19.14 52.81
C ALA A 329 -19.19 19.44 54.26
N SER A 330 -19.68 20.67 54.48
CA SER A 330 -20.26 21.10 55.75
C SER A 330 -21.79 21.08 55.70
N PHE A 331 -22.43 20.41 56.66
CA PHE A 331 -23.88 20.18 56.72
C PHE A 331 -24.50 20.94 57.89
N VAL A 332 -25.56 21.70 57.64
CA VAL A 332 -26.34 22.43 58.64
C VAL A 332 -27.80 22.07 58.49
N ARG A 333 -28.51 21.69 59.57
CA ARG A 333 -29.95 21.40 59.50
C ARG A 333 -30.76 22.50 60.20
N ALA A 334 -31.75 23.04 59.50
CA ALA A 334 -32.78 23.91 60.05
C ALA A 334 -34.15 23.24 59.86
N ALA A 335 -34.80 22.89 60.98
CA ALA A 335 -36.00 22.03 60.98
C ALA A 335 -35.76 20.72 60.22
N THR A 336 -36.41 20.50 59.07
CA THR A 336 -36.25 19.31 58.21
C THR A 336 -35.32 19.55 57.02
N THR A 337 -34.88 20.79 56.79
CA THR A 337 -34.04 21.16 55.64
C THR A 337 -32.58 21.12 56.04
N VAL A 338 -31.76 20.39 55.28
CA VAL A 338 -30.30 20.40 55.41
C VAL A 338 -29.73 21.25 54.30
N THR A 339 -28.85 22.18 54.67
CA THR A 339 -28.01 22.96 53.76
C THR A 339 -26.59 22.40 53.79
N VAL A 340 -26.10 22.02 52.62
CA VAL A 340 -24.73 21.55 52.41
C VAL A 340 -23.94 22.67 51.75
N THR A 341 -22.79 23.02 52.32
CA THR A 341 -21.90 24.05 51.78
C THR A 341 -20.69 23.42 51.13
N GLU A 342 -20.56 23.62 49.83
CA GLU A 342 -19.45 23.17 48.99
C GLU A 342 -19.40 24.02 47.71
N THR A 343 -18.23 24.53 47.36
CA THR A 343 -18.09 25.31 46.12
C THR A 343 -17.95 24.37 44.92
N GLY A 344 -18.76 24.60 43.88
CA GLY A 344 -18.62 23.83 42.63
C GLY A 344 -19.20 22.42 42.67
N HIS A 345 -20.15 22.13 43.56
CA HIS A 345 -20.82 20.81 43.69
C HIS A 345 -21.56 20.35 42.40
N GLY A 346 -21.87 21.27 41.48
CA GLY A 346 -22.44 20.97 40.15
C GLY A 346 -23.78 20.26 40.19
N LEU A 347 -24.62 20.49 41.20
CA LEU A 347 -25.94 19.88 41.37
C LEU A 347 -27.02 20.80 40.78
N ALA A 348 -28.12 20.22 40.34
CA ALA A 348 -29.37 20.83 39.92
C ALA A 348 -30.50 20.41 40.89
N VAL A 349 -31.60 21.18 40.91
CA VAL A 349 -32.79 20.79 41.68
C VAL A 349 -33.31 19.44 41.17
N ASN A 350 -33.74 18.58 42.09
CA ASN A 350 -34.17 17.19 41.91
C ASN A 350 -33.05 16.19 41.56
N ASP A 351 -31.78 16.60 41.58
CA ASP A 351 -30.69 15.63 41.58
C ASP A 351 -30.76 14.70 42.79
N ILE A 352 -30.28 13.46 42.60
CA ILE A 352 -30.32 12.44 43.64
C ILE A 352 -28.93 12.26 44.24
N ILE A 353 -28.86 12.44 45.55
CA ILE A 353 -27.64 12.31 46.34
C ILE A 353 -27.80 11.28 47.45
N THR A 354 -26.69 10.72 47.88
CA THR A 354 -26.57 9.97 49.13
C THR A 354 -25.57 10.68 50.04
N THR A 355 -25.92 10.85 51.31
CA THR A 355 -25.11 11.57 52.29
C THR A 355 -24.66 10.65 53.42
N PHE A 356 -23.51 10.96 54.00
CA PHE A 356 -22.90 10.17 55.07
C PHE A 356 -22.16 11.05 56.08
N ILE A 357 -22.58 10.95 57.34
CA ILE A 357 -21.97 11.57 58.52
C ILE A 357 -21.69 10.47 59.54
N ALA A 358 -20.43 10.39 59.98
CA ALA A 358 -19.91 9.26 60.76
C ALA A 358 -20.59 9.06 62.12
N SER A 359 -21.14 10.10 62.73
CA SER A 359 -21.80 10.02 64.05
C SER A 359 -23.23 9.45 64.01
N GLY A 360 -23.67 8.91 62.87
CA GLY A 360 -25.04 8.37 62.72
C GLY A 360 -26.12 9.45 62.79
N ASN A 361 -25.76 10.69 62.47
CA ASN A 361 -26.65 11.84 62.59
C ASN A 361 -27.88 11.71 61.69
N ALA A 362 -29.00 12.28 62.16
CA ALA A 362 -30.27 12.42 61.45
C ALA A 362 -30.24 13.33 60.19
N MET A 363 -29.06 13.54 59.60
CA MET A 363 -28.87 14.17 58.29
C MET A 363 -28.46 13.15 57.21
N ASN A 364 -28.11 11.91 57.56
CA ASN A 364 -27.82 10.85 56.60
C ASN A 364 -29.08 10.45 55.83
N VAL A 365 -29.01 10.46 54.51
CA VAL A 365 -30.11 10.06 53.62
C VAL A 365 -29.55 9.27 52.44
N THR A 366 -30.30 8.27 52.01
CA THR A 366 -30.03 7.51 50.79
C THR A 366 -30.96 7.98 49.69
N ASN A 367 -30.41 8.34 48.53
CA ASN A 367 -31.16 8.78 47.36
C ASN A 367 -32.15 9.93 47.63
N ALA A 368 -31.71 10.98 48.33
CA ALA A 368 -32.53 12.16 48.55
C ALA A 368 -32.49 13.11 47.35
N ASN A 369 -33.62 13.78 47.10
CA ASN A 369 -33.73 14.82 46.09
C ASN A 369 -33.15 16.14 46.62
N VAL A 370 -32.31 16.78 45.80
CA VAL A 370 -31.88 18.16 46.01
C VAL A 370 -33.10 19.08 45.82
N THR A 371 -33.36 19.97 46.78
CA THR A 371 -34.54 20.86 46.76
C THR A 371 -34.21 22.30 46.37
N ALA A 372 -32.99 22.77 46.59
CA ALA A 372 -32.49 24.05 46.10
C ALA A 372 -30.97 24.02 45.88
N VAL A 373 -30.48 24.91 45.03
CA VAL A 373 -29.05 24.98 44.68
C VAL A 373 -28.58 26.41 44.42
N THR A 374 -27.33 26.68 44.76
CA THR A 374 -26.57 27.88 44.41
C THR A 374 -25.20 27.46 43.85
N ALA A 375 -24.27 28.38 43.62
CA ALA A 375 -22.90 28.02 43.22
C ALA A 375 -22.05 27.40 44.36
N THR A 376 -22.49 27.56 45.62
CA THR A 376 -21.71 27.21 46.81
C THR A 376 -22.47 26.35 47.83
N THR A 377 -23.77 26.12 47.59
CA THR A 377 -24.63 25.39 48.52
C THR A 377 -25.72 24.63 47.78
N PHE A 378 -26.11 23.49 48.32
CA PHE A 378 -27.34 22.81 47.94
C PHE A 378 -28.14 22.39 49.17
N THR A 379 -29.44 22.16 49.02
CA THR A 379 -30.31 21.72 50.10
C THR A 379 -31.03 20.43 49.77
N TYR A 380 -31.39 19.66 50.80
CA TYR A 380 -32.28 18.50 50.72
C TYR A 380 -33.11 18.39 51.99
N THR A 381 -34.17 17.57 51.97
CA THR A 381 -35.03 17.33 53.14
C THR A 381 -34.72 15.99 53.80
N THR A 382 -34.84 15.95 55.13
CA THR A 382 -34.72 14.72 55.93
C THR A 382 -36.05 14.42 56.62
N GLY A 383 -36.30 13.15 56.94
CA GLY A 383 -37.46 12.74 57.75
C GLY A 383 -37.40 13.16 59.23
N THR A 384 -36.30 13.73 59.69
CA THR A 384 -36.10 14.17 61.07
C THR A 384 -36.10 15.70 61.17
N SER A 385 -36.77 16.24 62.19
CA SER A 385 -36.85 17.68 62.48
C SER A 385 -35.88 18.11 63.60
N GLY A 386 -35.55 19.41 63.65
CA GLY A 386 -34.74 20.04 64.70
C GLY A 386 -33.44 20.64 64.18
N ALA A 387 -32.95 21.71 64.81
CA ALA A 387 -31.76 22.42 64.36
C ALA A 387 -30.47 21.69 64.75
N LEU A 388 -29.53 21.57 63.80
CA LEU A 388 -28.16 21.10 64.04
C LEU A 388 -27.18 22.07 63.39
N GLY A 389 -26.14 22.43 64.16
CA GLY A 389 -25.06 23.28 63.67
C GLY A 389 -24.17 22.61 62.61
N ALA A 390 -23.23 23.37 62.08
CA ALA A 390 -22.29 22.92 61.06
C ALA A 390 -21.55 21.63 61.47
N THR A 391 -21.75 20.58 60.69
CA THR A 391 -21.17 19.25 60.92
C THR A 391 -20.45 18.80 59.66
N ALA A 392 -19.21 18.34 59.78
CA ALA A 392 -18.47 17.76 58.66
C ALA A 392 -19.11 16.42 58.23
N GLY A 393 -19.26 16.24 56.92
CA GLY A 393 -19.84 15.03 56.34
C GLY A 393 -19.34 14.78 54.93
N PHE A 394 -19.87 13.73 54.32
CA PHE A 394 -19.59 13.34 52.95
C PHE A 394 -20.88 13.19 52.17
N TRP A 395 -20.82 13.37 50.86
CA TRP A 395 -21.91 13.04 49.96
C TRP A 395 -21.38 12.49 48.64
N VAL A 396 -22.28 11.87 47.90
CA VAL A 396 -22.02 11.39 46.55
C VAL A 396 -23.32 11.48 45.76
N ARG A 397 -23.23 11.94 44.51
CA ARG A 397 -24.35 11.89 43.57
C ARG A 397 -24.58 10.45 43.14
N THR A 398 -25.79 9.94 43.38
CA THR A 398 -26.21 8.57 43.06
C THR A 398 -27.20 8.50 41.90
N GLY A 399 -27.95 9.57 41.61
CA GLY A 399 -28.73 9.69 40.38
C GLY A 399 -27.86 10.21 39.26
N LEU A 400 -27.29 9.30 38.46
CA LEU A 400 -26.46 9.65 37.31
C LEU A 400 -27.32 10.14 36.13
N TYR A 401 -26.79 11.07 35.36
CA TYR A 401 -27.35 11.45 34.06
C TYR A 401 -26.99 10.41 32.99
N ASN A 402 -27.61 9.23 33.06
CA ASN A 402 -27.31 8.07 32.21
C ASN A 402 -28.52 7.57 31.39
N VAL A 403 -29.64 8.28 31.38
CA VAL A 403 -30.82 7.96 30.55
C VAL A 403 -30.82 8.86 29.32
N ALA A 404 -30.53 8.33 28.13
CA ALA A 404 -30.53 9.12 26.90
C ALA A 404 -31.92 9.18 26.25
N SER A 405 -32.23 10.32 25.65
CA SER A 405 -33.37 10.51 24.74
C SER A 405 -33.03 11.55 23.65
N SER A 406 -33.63 11.39 22.47
CA SER A 406 -33.46 12.32 21.35
C SER A 406 -34.32 13.57 21.54
N VAL A 407 -33.78 14.71 21.15
CA VAL A 407 -34.46 16.01 21.14
C VAL A 407 -34.03 16.79 19.90
N THR A 408 -34.75 17.84 19.55
CA THR A 408 -34.28 18.83 18.58
C THR A 408 -33.83 20.11 19.28
N GLY A 409 -33.02 20.90 18.60
CA GLY A 409 -32.46 22.13 19.12
C GLY A 409 -31.82 23.00 18.03
N THR A 410 -31.05 23.96 18.51
CA THR A 410 -30.28 24.87 17.65
C THR A 410 -29.04 24.18 17.10
N ALA A 411 -28.57 24.65 15.94
CA ALA A 411 -27.29 24.29 15.35
C ALA A 411 -26.17 24.28 16.40
N ASN A 412 -25.36 23.23 16.34
CA ASN A 412 -24.30 22.97 17.29
C ASN A 412 -23.09 22.38 16.57
N ALA A 413 -21.91 22.55 17.16
CA ALA A 413 -20.70 21.92 16.68
C ALA A 413 -19.99 21.21 17.84
N TYR A 414 -19.39 20.07 17.55
CA TYR A 414 -18.55 19.34 18.49
C TYR A 414 -17.11 19.30 17.99
N ALA A 415 -16.17 19.54 18.90
CA ALA A 415 -14.75 19.37 18.64
C ALA A 415 -14.16 18.42 19.68
N VAL A 416 -13.26 17.55 19.24
CA VAL A 416 -12.49 16.70 20.14
C VAL A 416 -11.22 17.45 20.55
N ILE A 417 -10.99 17.55 21.85
CA ILE A 417 -9.82 18.15 22.48
C ILE A 417 -8.95 17.01 23.01
N PRO A 418 -7.68 16.90 22.59
CA PRO A 418 -6.84 15.80 23.03
C PRO A 418 -6.54 15.97 24.51
N VAL A 419 -6.69 14.89 25.27
CA VAL A 419 -6.27 14.80 26.69
C VAL A 419 -5.20 13.75 26.91
N GLU A 420 -4.69 13.21 25.82
CA GLU A 420 -3.56 12.32 25.78
C GLU A 420 -2.67 12.78 24.64
N TYR A 421 -1.38 12.85 24.91
CA TYR A 421 -0.36 13.12 23.91
C TYR A 421 0.59 11.93 23.88
N CYS A 422 0.97 11.50 22.69
CA CYS A 422 1.71 10.26 22.46
C CYS A 422 3.12 10.56 21.93
N SER A 423 4.05 9.63 22.17
CA SER A 423 5.43 9.72 21.71
C SER A 423 5.60 9.34 20.24
N ASP A 424 4.58 8.72 19.65
CA ASP A 424 4.58 8.19 18.29
C ASP A 424 3.23 8.43 17.60
N ALA A 425 3.26 8.44 16.26
CA ALA A 425 2.07 8.65 15.44
C ALA A 425 1.11 7.44 15.40
N ASN A 426 1.50 6.28 15.94
CA ASN A 426 0.61 5.13 16.12
C ASN A 426 -0.22 5.24 17.41
N LEU A 427 0.02 6.28 18.23
CA LEU A 427 -0.70 6.59 19.47
C LEU A 427 -0.64 5.47 20.52
N THR A 428 0.51 4.77 20.57
CA THR A 428 0.69 3.56 21.40
C THR A 428 1.19 3.86 22.81
N ASN A 429 2.10 4.82 22.94
CA ASN A 429 2.62 5.26 24.23
C ASN A 429 2.26 6.73 24.46
N CYS A 430 1.42 7.00 25.45
CA CYS A 430 0.83 8.32 25.70
C CYS A 430 0.96 8.80 27.15
N ALA A 431 0.83 10.10 27.35
CA ALA A 431 0.77 10.75 28.65
C ALA A 431 -0.53 11.54 28.75
N TYR A 432 -1.17 11.50 29.92
CA TYR A 432 -2.42 12.21 30.16
C TYR A 432 -2.14 13.69 30.45
N VAL A 433 -2.90 14.57 29.81
CA VAL A 433 -2.74 16.02 29.91
C VAL A 433 -4.13 16.64 30.03
N LEU A 434 -4.35 17.39 31.12
CA LEU A 434 -5.59 18.15 31.27
C LEU A 434 -5.65 19.25 30.19
N PRO A 435 -6.82 19.51 29.60
CA PRO A 435 -6.98 20.60 28.63
C PRO A 435 -6.47 21.93 29.17
N GLY A 436 -5.70 22.65 28.34
CA GLY A 436 -5.06 23.91 28.72
C GLY A 436 -3.62 23.77 29.22
N ASN A 437 -3.16 22.55 29.54
CA ASN A 437 -1.77 22.29 29.91
C ASN A 437 -0.92 21.96 28.66
N THR A 438 0.38 22.30 28.72
CA THR A 438 1.34 21.96 27.66
C THR A 438 1.64 20.46 27.65
N PRO A 439 1.82 19.84 26.47
CA PRO A 439 2.22 18.44 26.37
C PRO A 439 3.57 18.18 27.07
N PRO A 440 3.74 17.01 27.73
CA PRO A 440 5.03 16.59 28.28
C PRO A 440 6.11 16.49 27.19
N ALA A 441 7.36 16.75 27.56
CA ALA A 441 8.49 16.60 26.65
C ALA A 441 8.56 15.17 26.06
N GLY A 442 8.72 15.07 24.73
CA GLY A 442 8.75 13.79 24.01
C GLY A 442 7.38 13.21 23.62
N PHE A 443 6.27 13.83 24.04
CA PHE A 443 4.91 13.42 23.67
C PHE A 443 4.27 14.49 22.77
N THR A 444 4.59 14.45 21.48
CA THR A 444 4.21 15.50 20.51
C THR A 444 2.95 15.18 19.69
N PHE A 445 2.45 13.95 19.72
CA PHE A 445 1.34 13.52 18.88
C PHE A 445 0.01 13.59 19.66
N PRO A 446 -0.91 14.52 19.35
CA PRO A 446 -2.20 14.60 20.04
C PRO A 446 -3.09 13.38 19.72
N ALA A 447 -3.66 12.74 20.74
CA ALA A 447 -4.62 11.67 20.57
C ALA A 447 -6.06 12.20 20.70
N TYR A 448 -6.65 12.57 19.57
CA TYR A 448 -8.07 12.96 19.47
C TYR A 448 -8.97 11.74 19.64
N VAL A 449 -8.72 10.71 18.85
CA VAL A 449 -9.37 9.39 18.97
C VAL A 449 -8.31 8.32 18.81
N ARG A 450 -8.42 7.26 19.62
CA ARG A 450 -7.64 6.03 19.46
C ARG A 450 -8.50 4.83 19.84
N PHE A 451 -8.17 3.66 19.34
CA PHE A 451 -8.93 2.44 19.55
C PHE A 451 -8.17 1.50 20.47
N CYS A 452 -8.87 0.93 21.46
CA CYS A 452 -8.33 0.02 22.45
C CYS A 452 -8.83 -1.41 22.23
N GLN A 453 -8.10 -2.38 22.77
CA GLN A 453 -8.46 -3.81 22.68
C GLN A 453 -9.66 -4.17 23.54
N THR A 454 -9.85 -3.48 24.68
CA THR A 454 -10.97 -3.75 25.60
C THR A 454 -11.72 -2.49 26.01
N GLN A 455 -12.99 -2.65 26.38
CA GLN A 455 -13.82 -1.55 26.89
C GLN A 455 -13.19 -0.92 28.15
N ALA A 456 -12.64 -1.73 29.06
CA ALA A 456 -12.00 -1.25 30.28
C ALA A 456 -10.78 -0.35 30.01
N GLN A 457 -10.03 -0.62 28.94
CA GLN A 457 -8.94 0.25 28.50
C GLN A 457 -9.50 1.57 27.96
N ALA A 458 -10.49 1.53 27.09
CA ALA A 458 -11.04 2.74 26.51
C ALA A 458 -11.76 3.64 27.54
N LEU A 459 -12.25 3.10 28.65
CA LEU A 459 -12.90 3.84 29.76
C LEU A 459 -11.97 4.29 30.89
N ALA A 460 -10.69 3.90 30.87
CA ALA A 460 -9.79 4.17 31.98
C ALA A 460 -9.58 5.70 32.21
N PRO A 461 -9.46 6.16 33.47
CA PRO A 461 -9.45 7.59 33.76
C PRO A 461 -8.18 8.35 33.38
N GLY A 462 -7.04 7.66 33.28
CA GLY A 462 -5.76 8.24 32.85
C GLY A 462 -5.27 7.65 31.53
N ALA A 463 -4.04 8.01 31.12
CA ALA A 463 -3.43 7.50 29.89
C ALA A 463 -3.26 5.97 29.94
N VAL A 464 -3.84 5.30 28.95
CA VAL A 464 -3.59 3.88 28.70
C VAL A 464 -2.43 3.75 27.73
N SER A 465 -1.25 3.49 28.25
CA SER A 465 -0.02 3.39 27.46
C SER A 465 0.55 2.00 27.58
N ASP A 466 1.32 1.60 26.57
CA ASP A 466 1.99 0.32 26.57
C ASP A 466 3.49 0.44 26.88
N SER A 467 3.99 -0.52 27.65
CA SER A 467 5.43 -0.78 27.87
C SER A 467 5.79 -2.24 27.55
N SER A 468 4.82 -3.03 27.08
CA SER A 468 4.95 -4.39 26.58
C SER A 468 4.98 -4.42 25.04
N GLY A 469 5.21 -5.58 24.44
CA GLY A 469 5.40 -5.70 22.98
C GLY A 469 4.14 -5.52 22.11
N THR A 470 2.93 -5.41 22.70
CA THR A 470 1.65 -5.32 21.95
C THR A 470 0.77 -4.17 22.48
N PRO A 471 0.61 -3.06 21.73
CA PRO A 471 -0.07 -1.84 22.20
C PRO A 471 -1.48 -2.08 22.74
N ARG A 472 -1.82 -1.48 23.89
CA ARG A 472 -3.18 -1.56 24.47
C ARG A 472 -4.21 -0.72 23.72
N CYS A 473 -3.79 0.44 23.21
CA CYS A 473 -4.58 1.31 22.35
C CYS A 473 -3.70 1.88 21.23
N ARG A 474 -4.30 2.34 20.14
CA ARG A 474 -3.60 2.88 18.96
C ARG A 474 -4.48 3.75 18.07
N SER A 475 -3.90 4.42 17.07
CA SER A 475 -4.64 5.30 16.15
C SER A 475 -5.63 4.60 15.20
N LYS A 476 -5.43 3.30 14.91
CA LYS A 476 -6.19 2.57 13.89
C LYS A 476 -7.27 1.67 14.48
N TYR A 477 -8.47 1.74 13.91
CA TYR A 477 -9.54 0.78 14.11
C TYR A 477 -9.19 -0.53 13.40
N ASN A 478 -9.36 -1.67 14.07
CA ASN A 478 -9.13 -2.97 13.46
C ASN A 478 -10.12 -4.01 13.98
N GLU A 479 -10.91 -4.56 13.06
CA GLU A 479 -11.84 -5.66 13.32
C GLU A 479 -11.45 -6.96 12.61
N THR A 480 -10.40 -6.96 11.80
CA THR A 480 -9.96 -8.12 11.03
C THR A 480 -9.60 -9.28 11.97
N ALA A 481 -10.27 -10.42 11.79
CA ALA A 481 -9.99 -11.64 12.54
C ALA A 481 -8.56 -12.14 12.24
N GLY A 482 -7.89 -12.72 13.25
CA GLY A 482 -6.52 -13.24 13.10
C GLY A 482 -5.40 -12.22 13.34
N ILE A 483 -5.74 -10.94 13.49
CA ILE A 483 -4.83 -9.86 13.92
C ILE A 483 -5.35 -9.32 15.26
N THR A 484 -4.49 -8.75 16.11
CA THR A 484 -4.93 -8.07 17.35
C THR A 484 -5.95 -6.98 17.03
N GLN A 485 -7.14 -7.10 17.60
CA GLN A 485 -8.27 -6.22 17.33
C GLN A 485 -8.27 -4.98 18.23
N TYR A 486 -8.71 -3.86 17.66
CA TYR A 486 -8.82 -2.57 18.33
C TYR A 486 -10.18 -1.98 18.00
N LEU A 487 -11.17 -2.34 18.81
CA LEU A 487 -12.59 -2.11 18.53
C LEU A 487 -13.20 -0.96 19.35
N TYR A 488 -12.58 -0.62 20.49
CA TYR A 488 -13.17 0.28 21.47
C TYR A 488 -12.60 1.68 21.34
N ALA A 489 -13.39 2.60 20.81
CA ALA A 489 -13.00 3.99 20.65
C ALA A 489 -12.80 4.68 22.01
N ARG A 490 -11.61 5.27 22.19
CA ARG A 490 -11.22 6.12 23.30
C ARG A 490 -11.05 7.53 22.77
N HIS A 491 -11.85 8.43 23.32
CA HIS A 491 -11.96 9.80 22.83
C HIS A 491 -11.22 10.77 23.76
N GLY A 492 -10.77 11.88 23.17
CA GLY A 492 -10.46 13.10 23.91
C GLY A 492 -11.70 13.70 24.57
N TRP A 493 -11.56 14.94 25.05
CA TRP A 493 -12.69 15.67 25.60
C TRP A 493 -13.51 16.33 24.51
N PHE A 494 -14.83 16.29 24.60
CA PHE A 494 -15.68 17.02 23.66
C PHE A 494 -15.92 18.44 24.14
N LYS A 495 -15.63 19.42 23.29
CA LYS A 495 -16.12 20.80 23.42
C LYS A 495 -17.37 20.94 22.56
N ARG A 496 -18.40 21.60 23.11
CA ARG A 496 -19.64 21.91 22.39
C ARG A 496 -19.78 23.42 22.17
N ASP A 497 -19.96 23.81 20.91
CA ASP A 497 -20.31 25.15 20.51
C ASP A 497 -21.80 25.21 20.14
N ILE A 498 -22.59 26.05 20.80
CA ILE A 498 -23.98 26.33 20.39
C ILE A 498 -23.96 27.50 19.43
N ILE A 499 -24.49 27.33 18.22
CA ILE A 499 -24.52 28.36 17.19
C ILE A 499 -25.84 29.12 17.28
N LYS A 500 -25.89 30.18 18.10
CA LYS A 500 -27.08 31.02 18.31
C LYS A 500 -26.75 32.51 18.37
N ALA A 501 -27.77 33.32 18.11
CA ALA A 501 -27.63 34.78 18.06
C ALA A 501 -27.17 35.43 19.38
N THR A 502 -27.41 34.79 20.55
CA THR A 502 -26.99 35.32 21.85
C THR A 502 -25.52 35.06 22.19
N VAL A 503 -24.79 34.29 21.37
CA VAL A 503 -23.34 34.11 21.52
C VAL A 503 -22.62 35.23 20.77
N GLY A 504 -21.90 36.08 21.52
CA GLY A 504 -21.32 37.31 20.98
C GLY A 504 -20.23 37.11 19.91
N SER A 505 -19.46 36.02 19.99
CA SER A 505 -18.48 35.65 18.96
C SER A 505 -18.03 34.18 19.09
N TYR A 506 -17.53 33.62 17.98
CA TYR A 506 -16.98 32.27 17.88
C TYR A 506 -15.48 32.37 17.59
N THR A 507 -14.66 32.12 18.61
CA THR A 507 -13.19 32.17 18.51
C THR A 507 -12.62 30.83 18.05
N SER A 508 -11.32 30.81 17.75
CA SER A 508 -10.61 29.60 17.28
C SER A 508 -11.14 29.12 15.93
N ARG A 509 -11.15 30.04 14.95
CA ARG A 509 -11.53 29.82 13.54
C ARG A 509 -10.43 30.31 12.58
N PRO A 510 -9.17 29.89 12.74
CA PRO A 510 -8.04 30.48 12.03
C PRO A 510 -8.10 30.28 10.51
N SER A 511 -8.74 29.21 10.03
CA SER A 511 -8.80 28.83 8.62
C SER A 511 -10.10 29.29 7.91
N ARG A 512 -10.95 30.06 8.59
CA ARG A 512 -12.25 30.51 8.06
C ARG A 512 -12.13 31.82 7.29
N ALA A 513 -11.80 31.71 6.00
CA ALA A 513 -11.63 32.84 5.10
C ALA A 513 -12.91 33.68 4.88
N ASP A 514 -14.08 33.14 5.22
CA ASP A 514 -15.36 33.85 5.18
C ASP A 514 -15.62 34.75 6.39
N CYS A 515 -14.80 34.66 7.44
CA CYS A 515 -14.93 35.52 8.62
C CYS A 515 -14.07 36.78 8.48
N LEU A 516 -14.70 37.95 8.54
CA LEU A 516 -14.02 39.25 8.37
C LEU A 516 -12.96 39.52 9.45
N SER A 517 -13.11 38.92 10.62
CA SER A 517 -12.21 39.09 11.79
C SER A 517 -11.58 37.76 12.24
N ALA A 518 -11.31 36.83 11.31
CA ALA A 518 -10.59 35.59 11.59
C ALA A 518 -9.35 35.85 12.48
N PRO A 519 -9.11 35.08 13.55
CA PRO A 519 -9.70 33.77 13.90
C PRO A 519 -11.02 33.83 14.69
N THR A 520 -11.74 34.95 14.65
CA THR A 520 -13.04 35.13 15.31
C THR A 520 -14.15 35.36 14.28
N CYS A 521 -15.25 34.63 14.41
CA CYS A 521 -16.43 34.75 13.56
C CYS A 521 -17.63 35.29 14.36
N THR A 522 -18.51 36.04 13.69
CA THR A 522 -19.82 36.47 14.19
C THR A 522 -20.84 35.33 14.10
N TYR A 523 -21.99 35.47 14.75
CA TYR A 523 -23.10 34.52 14.59
C TYR A 523 -23.52 34.36 13.14
N THR A 524 -23.67 35.46 12.39
CA THR A 524 -24.10 35.43 10.99
C THR A 524 -23.12 34.66 10.12
N GLU A 525 -21.82 34.85 10.31
CA GLU A 525 -20.78 34.10 9.58
C GLU A 525 -20.81 32.60 9.94
N GLU A 526 -20.99 32.26 11.22
CA GLU A 526 -21.00 30.87 11.68
C GLU A 526 -22.25 30.10 11.22
N ILE A 527 -23.44 30.68 11.37
CA ILE A 527 -24.69 30.02 10.98
C ILE A 527 -24.78 29.84 9.46
N ASN A 528 -24.24 30.78 8.67
CA ASN A 528 -24.19 30.65 7.21
C ASN A 528 -23.27 29.51 6.76
N ASN A 529 -22.17 29.29 7.49
CA ASN A 529 -21.28 28.17 7.20
C ASN A 529 -21.91 26.82 7.57
N TYR A 530 -22.60 26.76 8.71
CA TYR A 530 -23.38 25.58 9.11
C TYR A 530 -24.48 25.26 8.09
N ALA A 531 -25.21 26.27 7.61
CA ALA A 531 -26.21 26.14 6.56
C ALA A 531 -25.64 25.51 5.29
N ARG A 532 -24.45 25.95 4.85
CA ARG A 532 -23.79 25.37 3.68
C ARG A 532 -23.39 23.91 3.91
N TRP A 533 -22.84 23.58 5.08
CA TRP A 533 -22.55 22.19 5.42
C TRP A 533 -23.81 21.31 5.35
N TYR A 534 -24.87 21.73 6.05
CA TYR A 534 -26.11 20.95 6.18
C TYR A 534 -26.70 20.64 4.80
N THR A 535 -26.76 21.64 3.93
CA THR A 535 -27.38 21.53 2.60
C THR A 535 -26.52 20.79 1.57
N TYR A 536 -25.18 20.90 1.64
CA TYR A 536 -24.29 20.45 0.56
C TYR A 536 -23.35 19.29 0.93
N TYR A 537 -23.10 19.03 2.22
CA TYR A 537 -22.01 18.13 2.65
C TYR A 537 -22.45 17.06 3.64
N ARG A 538 -23.69 17.08 4.16
CA ARG A 538 -24.11 16.20 5.28
C ARG A 538 -24.01 14.70 5.01
N THR A 539 -23.89 14.27 3.75
CA THR A 539 -23.69 12.87 3.35
C THR A 539 -22.39 12.71 2.56
N ARG A 540 -21.83 11.49 2.52
CA ARG A 540 -20.62 11.19 1.72
C ARG A 540 -20.77 11.57 0.25
N LEU A 541 -21.93 11.25 -0.35
CA LEU A 541 -22.24 11.62 -1.74
C LEU A 541 -22.43 13.14 -1.91
N GLY A 542 -23.05 13.84 -0.94
CA GLY A 542 -23.15 15.30 -0.94
C GLY A 542 -21.77 15.96 -0.90
N MET A 543 -20.91 15.50 0.01
CA MET A 543 -19.51 15.92 0.09
C MET A 543 -18.77 15.68 -1.23
N MET A 544 -18.93 14.51 -1.86
CA MET A 544 -18.36 14.21 -3.18
C MET A 544 -18.86 15.18 -4.25
N LYS A 545 -20.18 15.38 -4.34
CA LYS A 545 -20.81 16.29 -5.31
C LYS A 545 -20.30 17.72 -5.20
N SER A 546 -20.21 18.23 -3.98
CA SER A 546 -19.73 19.59 -3.72
C SER A 546 -18.24 19.75 -4.03
N SER A 547 -17.43 18.77 -3.64
CA SER A 547 -15.97 18.81 -3.81
C SER A 547 -15.55 18.66 -5.29
N VAL A 548 -16.17 17.73 -6.02
CA VAL A 548 -15.98 17.58 -7.48
C VAL A 548 -16.48 18.83 -8.21
N GLY A 549 -17.69 19.28 -7.87
CA GLY A 549 -18.31 20.45 -8.48
C GLY A 549 -17.44 21.70 -8.49
N THR A 550 -16.74 21.94 -7.37
CA THR A 550 -15.83 23.07 -7.23
C THR A 550 -14.46 22.83 -7.87
N SER A 551 -13.91 21.62 -7.76
CA SER A 551 -12.53 21.32 -8.20
C SER A 551 -12.37 21.28 -9.72
N PHE A 552 -13.39 20.80 -10.45
CA PHE A 552 -13.33 20.63 -11.90
C PHE A 552 -13.48 21.95 -12.69
N LEU A 553 -14.03 23.01 -12.10
CA LEU A 553 -14.29 24.28 -12.80
C LEU A 553 -13.05 24.88 -13.46
N SER A 554 -11.91 24.81 -12.77
CA SER A 554 -10.65 25.36 -13.26
C SER A 554 -10.12 24.65 -14.50
N PHE A 555 -10.62 23.46 -14.84
CA PHE A 555 -10.21 22.66 -15.99
C PHE A 555 -11.17 22.75 -17.18
N ILE A 556 -12.32 23.43 -17.04
CA ILE A 556 -13.27 23.60 -18.15
C ILE A 556 -12.67 24.52 -19.21
N GLY A 557 -12.52 24.02 -20.44
CA GLY A 557 -12.11 24.77 -21.61
C GLY A 557 -13.24 25.65 -22.16
N ASN A 558 -12.87 26.81 -22.69
CA ASN A 558 -13.73 27.67 -23.47
C ASN A 558 -12.95 28.24 -24.67
N PRO A 559 -12.67 27.42 -25.69
CA PRO A 559 -11.82 27.84 -26.82
C PRO A 559 -12.39 29.02 -27.62
N THR A 560 -13.71 29.21 -27.56
CA THR A 560 -14.42 30.31 -28.24
C THR A 560 -14.65 31.53 -27.33
N GLY A 561 -14.23 31.46 -26.06
CA GLY A 561 -14.37 32.55 -25.09
C GLY A 561 -13.40 33.71 -25.31
N THR A 562 -13.58 34.79 -24.55
CA THR A 562 -12.66 35.93 -24.54
C THR A 562 -12.28 36.26 -23.09
N PRO A 563 -11.01 36.04 -22.67
CA PRO A 563 -9.92 35.42 -23.43
C PRO A 563 -10.17 33.92 -23.72
N PRO A 564 -9.69 33.37 -24.85
CA PRO A 564 -9.80 31.95 -25.17
C PRO A 564 -9.11 31.09 -24.11
N LYS A 565 -9.80 30.03 -23.67
CA LYS A 565 -9.22 29.01 -22.79
C LYS A 565 -9.20 27.66 -23.50
N PRO A 566 -8.04 27.15 -23.93
CA PRO A 566 -7.95 25.85 -24.58
C PRO A 566 -8.48 24.71 -23.70
N ASN A 567 -8.87 23.60 -24.34
CA ASN A 567 -9.17 22.36 -23.62
C ASN A 567 -7.85 21.76 -23.12
N SER A 568 -7.83 21.29 -21.87
CA SER A 568 -6.64 20.67 -21.26
C SER A 568 -6.75 19.16 -21.11
N LEU A 569 -7.97 18.61 -21.18
CA LEU A 569 -8.25 17.19 -21.04
C LEU A 569 -9.59 16.82 -21.69
N ARG A 570 -9.81 15.52 -21.88
CA ARG A 570 -11.10 14.91 -22.22
C ARG A 570 -11.64 14.18 -21.00
N ILE A 571 -12.94 14.29 -20.73
CA ILE A 571 -13.56 13.68 -19.55
C ILE A 571 -14.80 12.87 -19.91
N GLY A 572 -14.97 11.73 -19.23
CA GLY A 572 -16.19 10.95 -19.15
C GLY A 572 -16.60 10.67 -17.70
N LEU A 573 -17.79 10.12 -17.52
CA LEU A 573 -18.33 9.68 -16.23
C LEU A 573 -18.83 8.26 -16.37
N ILE A 574 -18.50 7.41 -15.40
CA ILE A 574 -19.21 6.16 -15.17
C ILE A 574 -19.43 6.00 -13.67
N THR A 575 -20.42 5.21 -13.26
CA THR A 575 -20.57 4.83 -11.86
C THR A 575 -20.29 3.36 -11.66
N MET A 576 -19.96 2.99 -10.44
CA MET A 576 -19.66 1.62 -10.06
C MET A 576 -20.82 0.66 -10.43
N HIS A 577 -22.06 1.09 -10.19
CA HIS A 577 -23.30 0.38 -10.55
C HIS A 577 -23.83 0.64 -11.95
N ALA A 578 -22.98 0.95 -12.93
CA ALA A 578 -23.50 1.26 -14.25
C ALA A 578 -24.30 0.09 -14.90
N GLN A 579 -24.14 -1.18 -14.49
CA GLN A 579 -24.72 -2.37 -15.15
C GLN A 579 -25.66 -3.23 -14.27
N ASP A 580 -26.59 -2.63 -13.52
CA ASP A 580 -27.47 -3.38 -12.59
C ASP A 580 -28.47 -4.37 -13.27
N SER A 581 -28.66 -4.31 -14.60
CA SER A 581 -29.58 -5.18 -15.36
C SER A 581 -28.92 -5.95 -16.49
N GLY A 582 -27.59 -6.14 -16.44
CA GLY A 582 -26.81 -6.79 -17.49
C GLY A 582 -26.48 -5.88 -18.69
N SER A 583 -26.97 -4.63 -18.70
CA SER A 583 -26.58 -3.57 -19.64
C SER A 583 -26.28 -2.28 -18.88
N VAL A 584 -25.30 -1.52 -19.38
CA VAL A 584 -24.92 -0.20 -18.87
C VAL A 584 -26.09 0.75 -19.03
N ILE A 585 -26.50 1.38 -17.93
CA ILE A 585 -27.61 2.31 -17.83
C ILE A 585 -27.16 3.66 -18.39
N PRO A 586 -27.83 4.24 -19.40
CA PRO A 586 -27.43 5.52 -20.01
C PRO A 586 -27.35 6.70 -19.02
N ALA A 587 -28.14 6.67 -17.94
CA ALA A 587 -28.10 7.67 -16.89
C ALA A 587 -26.80 7.63 -16.06
N LYS A 588 -26.11 6.48 -16.01
CA LYS A 588 -24.92 6.19 -15.20
C LYS A 588 -23.62 6.28 -16.01
N TYR A 589 -23.71 6.60 -17.30
CA TYR A 589 -22.57 6.70 -18.21
C TYR A 589 -22.61 7.99 -19.05
N LEU A 590 -21.45 8.64 -19.19
CA LEU A 590 -21.16 9.72 -20.12
C LEU A 590 -19.85 9.40 -20.85
N LYS A 591 -19.91 9.37 -22.18
CA LYS A 591 -18.74 9.17 -23.03
C LYS A 591 -17.66 10.23 -22.82
N ILE A 592 -16.41 9.85 -23.08
CA ILE A 592 -15.24 10.72 -22.95
C ILE A 592 -15.18 11.70 -24.15
N SER A 593 -15.21 13.00 -23.86
CA SER A 593 -15.10 14.07 -24.85
C SER A 593 -14.30 15.25 -24.28
N ASP A 594 -13.82 16.14 -25.15
CA ASP A 594 -13.17 17.41 -24.77
C ASP A 594 -13.92 18.12 -23.65
N PHE A 595 -13.23 18.44 -22.55
CA PHE A 595 -13.85 19.08 -21.39
C PHE A 595 -14.06 20.58 -21.59
N ASN A 596 -14.84 20.91 -22.63
CA ASN A 596 -15.31 22.25 -22.93
C ASN A 596 -16.61 22.56 -22.17
N THR A 597 -17.15 23.77 -22.34
CA THR A 597 -18.42 24.21 -21.71
C THR A 597 -19.60 23.25 -21.95
N THR A 598 -19.72 22.66 -23.14
CA THR A 598 -20.77 21.70 -23.49
C THR A 598 -20.61 20.40 -22.71
N GLN A 599 -19.42 19.79 -22.77
CA GLN A 599 -19.16 18.54 -22.05
C GLN A 599 -19.22 18.75 -20.54
N ALA A 600 -18.80 19.91 -20.04
CA ALA A 600 -18.96 20.27 -18.63
C ALA A 600 -20.43 20.35 -18.22
N SER A 601 -21.31 20.94 -19.03
CA SER A 601 -22.74 20.89 -18.77
C SER A 601 -23.26 19.45 -18.69
N ASN A 602 -22.91 18.60 -19.65
CA ASN A 602 -23.32 17.19 -19.65
C ASN A 602 -22.80 16.42 -18.43
N PHE A 603 -21.53 16.63 -18.08
CA PHE A 603 -20.88 16.01 -16.93
C PHE A 603 -21.57 16.43 -15.63
N TYR A 604 -21.69 17.73 -15.35
CA TYR A 604 -22.27 18.24 -14.11
C TYR A 604 -23.75 17.83 -13.96
N THR A 605 -24.54 17.94 -15.03
CA THR A 605 -25.95 17.49 -15.00
C THR A 605 -26.03 16.01 -14.67
N LYS A 606 -25.27 15.15 -15.35
CA LYS A 606 -25.32 13.70 -15.11
C LYS A 606 -24.78 13.36 -13.72
N PHE A 607 -23.66 13.95 -13.33
CA PHE A 607 -23.01 13.75 -12.04
C PHE A 607 -23.94 14.09 -10.85
N TYR A 608 -24.62 15.24 -10.89
CA TYR A 608 -25.52 15.62 -9.80
C TYR A 608 -26.79 14.80 -9.70
N THR A 609 -27.23 14.19 -10.80
CA THR A 609 -28.36 13.25 -10.78
C THR A 609 -28.03 11.86 -10.24
N GLN A 610 -26.74 11.55 -10.01
CA GLN A 610 -26.38 10.24 -9.48
C GLN A 610 -26.92 10.04 -8.06
N THR A 611 -27.55 8.89 -7.85
CA THR A 611 -28.02 8.41 -6.55
C THR A 611 -27.24 7.16 -6.20
N ALA A 612 -27.07 6.94 -4.90
CA ALA A 612 -26.46 5.72 -4.40
C ALA A 612 -27.39 4.50 -4.51
N GLY A 613 -26.79 3.34 -4.71
CA GLY A 613 -27.32 1.99 -4.95
C GLY A 613 -27.00 1.06 -3.78
N SER A 614 -26.66 -0.21 -4.05
CA SER A 614 -26.54 -1.24 -2.99
C SER A 614 -25.08 -1.62 -2.67
N PHE A 615 -24.50 -2.57 -3.40
CA PHE A 615 -23.20 -3.22 -3.12
C PHE A 615 -21.98 -2.39 -3.59
N THR A 616 -20.75 -2.88 -3.45
CA THR A 616 -19.53 -2.12 -3.82
C THR A 616 -18.62 -2.95 -4.72
N PRO A 617 -18.95 -3.14 -6.02
CA PRO A 617 -18.22 -4.02 -6.95
C PRO A 617 -17.01 -3.29 -7.57
N LEU A 618 -16.11 -2.78 -6.72
CA LEU A 618 -15.06 -1.84 -7.12
C LEU A 618 -14.09 -2.43 -8.16
N GLN A 619 -13.79 -3.72 -8.07
CA GLN A 619 -12.92 -4.42 -9.02
C GLN A 619 -13.56 -4.51 -10.41
N GLU A 620 -14.86 -4.84 -10.49
CA GLU A 620 -15.57 -4.91 -11.76
C GLU A 620 -15.70 -3.52 -12.40
N ALA A 621 -15.94 -2.48 -11.60
CA ALA A 621 -16.03 -1.11 -12.10
C ALA A 621 -14.71 -0.64 -12.72
N LEU A 622 -13.58 -0.88 -12.05
CA LEU A 622 -12.26 -0.59 -12.61
C LEU A 622 -11.98 -1.42 -13.87
N ALA A 623 -12.40 -2.70 -13.88
CA ALA A 623 -12.28 -3.52 -15.08
C ALA A 623 -13.12 -2.96 -16.23
N ARG A 624 -14.34 -2.49 -15.98
CA ARG A 624 -15.20 -1.85 -16.98
C ARG A 624 -14.55 -0.59 -17.57
N ALA A 625 -13.92 0.24 -16.76
CA ALA A 625 -13.10 1.37 -17.24
C ALA A 625 -12.00 0.89 -18.20
N GLY A 626 -11.30 -0.18 -17.84
CA GLY A 626 -10.32 -0.84 -18.69
C GLY A 626 -10.89 -1.37 -20.01
N TRP A 627 -12.11 -1.90 -20.04
CA TRP A 627 -12.78 -2.33 -21.29
C TRP A 627 -13.12 -1.16 -22.21
N ILE A 628 -13.60 -0.04 -21.64
CA ILE A 628 -13.86 1.19 -22.38
C ILE A 628 -12.56 1.69 -23.02
N TYR A 629 -11.49 1.76 -22.25
CA TYR A 629 -10.18 2.09 -22.79
C TYR A 629 -9.61 1.01 -23.69
N ALA A 630 -10.04 -0.25 -23.63
CA ALA A 630 -9.69 -1.32 -24.57
C ALA A 630 -10.53 -1.28 -25.86
N GLY A 631 -11.50 -0.37 -26.01
CA GLY A 631 -12.34 -0.29 -27.21
C GLY A 631 -13.25 -1.51 -27.39
N VAL A 632 -13.42 -2.31 -26.34
CA VAL A 632 -14.31 -3.47 -26.30
C VAL A 632 -15.64 -3.00 -25.73
N LEU A 633 -16.50 -2.53 -26.63
CA LEU A 633 -17.76 -1.84 -26.33
C LEU A 633 -18.98 -2.65 -26.78
N ASN A 634 -20.13 -2.38 -26.17
CA ASN A 634 -21.41 -3.05 -26.40
C ASN A 634 -21.37 -4.58 -26.21
N THR A 635 -20.53 -5.07 -25.30
CA THR A 635 -20.40 -6.49 -24.98
C THR A 635 -19.91 -6.67 -23.55
N GLY A 636 -20.16 -7.82 -22.91
CA GLY A 636 -19.70 -8.13 -21.55
C GLY A 636 -19.96 -6.98 -20.56
N LEU A 637 -18.88 -6.46 -19.94
CA LEU A 637 -18.95 -5.37 -18.94
C LEU A 637 -19.39 -4.01 -19.51
N THR A 638 -19.37 -3.84 -20.83
CA THR A 638 -19.72 -2.59 -21.54
C THR A 638 -20.96 -2.75 -22.42
N THR A 639 -21.71 -3.85 -22.25
CA THR A 639 -23.02 -4.05 -22.91
C THR A 639 -23.87 -2.80 -22.73
N GLY A 640 -24.44 -2.23 -23.80
CA GLY A 640 -25.22 -0.98 -23.73
C GLY A 640 -24.43 0.31 -23.96
N ILE A 641 -23.09 0.27 -23.97
CA ILE A 641 -22.24 1.39 -24.41
C ILE A 641 -22.05 1.28 -25.94
N PRO A 642 -22.48 2.27 -26.75
CA PRO A 642 -22.30 2.24 -28.20
C PRO A 642 -20.84 2.10 -28.62
N THR A 643 -20.55 1.35 -29.68
CA THR A 643 -19.19 1.23 -30.23
C THR A 643 -18.60 2.55 -30.71
N ALA A 644 -19.46 3.49 -31.12
CA ALA A 644 -19.09 4.86 -31.47
C ALA A 644 -18.66 5.73 -30.28
N ASP A 645 -18.64 5.18 -29.05
CA ASP A 645 -18.13 5.88 -27.87
C ASP A 645 -16.67 5.50 -27.52
N ASP A 646 -15.95 4.76 -28.39
CA ASP A 646 -14.52 4.44 -28.19
C ASP A 646 -13.70 5.72 -27.92
N PRO A 647 -13.09 5.87 -26.74
CA PRO A 647 -12.50 7.13 -26.37
C PRO A 647 -11.15 7.39 -27.06
N ILE A 648 -10.46 6.37 -27.56
CA ILE A 648 -9.09 6.50 -28.04
C ILE A 648 -9.07 6.97 -29.49
N GLN A 649 -8.39 8.10 -29.72
CA GLN A 649 -8.30 8.76 -31.03
C GLN A 649 -6.91 8.63 -31.67
N ALA A 650 -5.87 8.42 -30.87
CA ALA A 650 -4.48 8.32 -31.33
C ALA A 650 -3.65 7.39 -30.43
N ALA A 651 -2.61 6.77 -30.99
CA ALA A 651 -1.74 5.84 -30.26
C ALA A 651 -0.81 6.48 -29.22
N CYS A 652 -0.64 7.81 -29.26
CA CYS A 652 0.09 8.56 -28.23
C CYS A 652 -0.81 9.07 -27.09
N GLN A 653 -2.13 8.80 -27.15
CA GLN A 653 -3.09 9.36 -26.20
C GLN A 653 -2.97 8.69 -24.83
N ARG A 654 -2.83 9.47 -23.75
CA ARG A 654 -2.81 8.92 -22.38
C ARG A 654 -4.22 8.72 -21.82
N ASN A 655 -4.41 7.65 -21.04
CA ASN A 655 -5.70 7.25 -20.49
C ASN A 655 -5.62 7.09 -18.96
N PHE A 656 -6.48 7.81 -18.26
CA PHE A 656 -6.47 7.89 -16.81
C PHE A 656 -7.85 7.55 -16.24
N THR A 657 -7.88 6.70 -15.22
CA THR A 657 -9.09 6.46 -14.43
C THR A 657 -8.92 7.08 -13.05
N LEU A 658 -9.87 7.92 -12.63
CA LEU A 658 -9.95 8.40 -11.26
C LEU A 658 -11.03 7.60 -10.54
N LEU A 659 -10.59 6.62 -9.76
CA LEU A 659 -11.45 5.71 -9.01
C LEU A 659 -11.72 6.29 -7.62
N THR A 660 -12.99 6.43 -7.27
CA THR A 660 -13.41 6.93 -5.96
C THR A 660 -14.13 5.83 -5.18
N THR A 661 -13.96 5.75 -3.86
CA THR A 661 -14.85 4.96 -2.99
C THR A 661 -14.77 5.37 -1.52
N ASP A 662 -15.84 5.13 -0.77
CA ASP A 662 -15.87 5.23 0.68
C ASP A 662 -15.52 3.95 1.44
N GLY A 663 -15.19 2.88 0.72
CA GLY A 663 -14.49 1.72 1.24
C GLY A 663 -15.20 0.39 1.01
N TYR A 664 -14.63 -0.65 1.62
CA TYR A 664 -15.21 -1.99 1.74
C TYR A 664 -15.85 -2.53 0.45
N TRP A 665 -15.02 -2.79 -0.56
CA TRP A 665 -15.48 -3.58 -1.70
C TRP A 665 -16.03 -4.93 -1.24
N ASN A 666 -17.01 -5.46 -1.95
CA ASN A 666 -17.68 -6.71 -1.57
C ASN A 666 -18.21 -7.48 -2.77
N ASN A 667 -18.76 -8.67 -2.49
CA ASN A 667 -19.34 -9.56 -3.49
C ASN A 667 -18.36 -9.97 -4.61
N LEU A 668 -17.06 -10.10 -4.32
CA LEU A 668 -16.04 -10.47 -5.32
C LEU A 668 -16.35 -11.79 -6.05
N ALA A 669 -16.95 -12.76 -5.35
CA ALA A 669 -17.35 -14.03 -5.95
C ALA A 669 -18.50 -13.87 -6.97
N THR A 670 -19.36 -12.86 -6.78
CA THR A 670 -20.51 -12.57 -7.65
C THR A 670 -20.11 -11.67 -8.82
N TYR A 671 -19.23 -10.70 -8.57
CA TYR A 671 -18.79 -9.67 -9.52
C TYR A 671 -17.26 -9.72 -9.72
N PRO A 672 -16.70 -10.82 -10.27
CA PRO A 672 -15.27 -10.92 -10.46
C PRO A 672 -14.81 -9.99 -11.59
N PRO A 673 -13.67 -9.29 -11.45
CA PRO A 673 -13.12 -8.47 -12.52
C PRO A 673 -12.73 -9.32 -13.72
N LYS A 674 -13.08 -8.87 -14.93
CA LYS A 674 -12.82 -9.61 -16.18
C LYS A 674 -11.92 -8.82 -17.12
N THR A 675 -11.05 -9.54 -17.80
CA THR A 675 -10.33 -9.08 -19.00
C THR A 675 -11.29 -8.91 -20.17
N PRO A 676 -10.92 -8.18 -21.24
CA PRO A 676 -11.75 -8.07 -22.44
C PRO A 676 -12.09 -9.41 -23.12
N ALA A 677 -11.27 -10.45 -22.90
CA ALA A 677 -11.53 -11.82 -23.34
C ALA A 677 -12.48 -12.61 -22.40
N ALA A 678 -13.15 -11.92 -21.47
CA ALA A 678 -14.05 -12.46 -20.45
C ALA A 678 -13.40 -13.45 -19.45
N ARG A 679 -12.07 -13.49 -19.38
CA ARG A 679 -11.31 -14.24 -18.36
C ARG A 679 -11.23 -13.45 -17.06
N THR A 680 -11.40 -14.09 -15.91
CA THR A 680 -11.20 -13.45 -14.60
C THR A 680 -9.74 -13.03 -14.42
N ILE A 681 -9.53 -11.78 -13.99
CA ILE A 681 -8.20 -11.27 -13.63
C ILE A 681 -7.80 -11.93 -12.31
N GLY A 682 -6.75 -12.75 -12.34
CA GLY A 682 -6.23 -13.46 -11.16
C GLY A 682 -5.24 -12.62 -10.35
N ASN A 683 -4.49 -13.29 -9.46
CA ASN A 683 -3.43 -12.63 -8.69
C ASN A 683 -2.23 -12.33 -9.60
N LEU A 684 -2.15 -11.10 -10.11
CA LEU A 684 -1.09 -10.61 -10.98
C LEU A 684 0.05 -9.99 -10.20
N ASP A 685 -0.24 -9.49 -9.01
CA ASP A 685 0.73 -8.88 -8.13
C ASP A 685 1.48 -9.91 -7.26
N ALA A 686 1.17 -11.20 -7.42
CA ALA A 686 1.91 -12.31 -6.84
C ALA A 686 3.29 -12.48 -7.49
N SER A 687 3.43 -12.45 -8.82
CA SER A 687 4.70 -12.78 -9.49
C SER A 687 5.51 -11.55 -9.93
N PRO A 688 6.85 -11.53 -9.77
CA PRO A 688 7.67 -10.45 -10.31
C PRO A 688 7.54 -10.43 -11.83
N SER A 689 6.88 -9.40 -12.39
CA SER A 689 6.86 -9.23 -13.84
C SER A 689 8.21 -8.67 -14.29
N SER A 690 8.91 -9.43 -15.13
CA SER A 690 10.20 -9.05 -15.73
C SER A 690 10.06 -7.96 -16.79
N LEU A 691 8.83 -7.56 -17.12
CA LEU A 691 8.52 -6.71 -18.26
C LEU A 691 8.88 -5.23 -18.07
N LEU A 692 9.12 -4.74 -16.84
CA LEU A 692 8.88 -3.31 -16.58
C LEU A 692 9.90 -2.57 -15.69
N GLY A 693 11.12 -3.07 -15.44
CA GLY A 693 12.30 -2.24 -15.11
C GLY A 693 12.35 -1.32 -13.87
N SER A 694 11.24 -0.95 -13.21
CA SER A 694 11.19 -0.28 -11.91
C SER A 694 9.74 -0.23 -11.40
N THR A 695 9.47 -0.80 -10.24
CA THR A 695 8.24 -0.58 -9.47
C THR A 695 8.45 0.57 -8.48
N LEU A 696 7.40 1.31 -8.10
CA LEU A 696 7.49 2.31 -7.02
C LEU A 696 7.86 1.69 -5.66
N VAL A 697 7.73 0.37 -5.54
CA VAL A 697 8.14 -0.46 -4.40
C VAL A 697 9.38 -1.26 -4.80
N ASP A 698 10.46 -0.56 -5.13
CA ASP A 698 11.72 -1.16 -5.60
C ASP A 698 12.48 -1.82 -4.42
N ARG A 699 12.17 -3.09 -4.12
CA ARG A 699 13.08 -3.96 -3.35
C ARG A 699 13.92 -4.79 -4.32
N ALA A 700 14.75 -4.15 -5.13
CA ALA A 700 15.80 -4.78 -5.95
C ALA A 700 15.35 -6.01 -6.80
N GLN A 701 14.07 -6.06 -7.23
CA GLN A 701 13.32 -7.10 -7.99
C GLN A 701 12.06 -7.63 -7.26
N THR A 702 11.15 -6.79 -6.75
CA THR A 702 9.99 -7.31 -6.00
C THR A 702 8.63 -6.78 -6.42
N VAL A 703 7.70 -7.70 -6.30
CA VAL A 703 6.28 -7.59 -6.55
C VAL A 703 5.60 -6.76 -5.47
N THR A 704 4.54 -6.07 -5.88
CA THR A 704 3.63 -5.35 -5.01
C THR A 704 2.67 -6.38 -4.41
N LEU A 705 3.12 -7.10 -3.38
CA LEU A 705 2.37 -8.23 -2.84
C LEU A 705 1.34 -7.76 -1.81
N ASP A 706 0.13 -8.30 -1.85
CA ASP A 706 -0.76 -8.30 -0.71
C ASP A 706 -0.53 -9.54 0.20
N GLY A 707 -0.67 -9.36 1.52
CA GLY A 707 -0.55 -10.45 2.49
C GLY A 707 0.85 -11.06 2.66
N SER A 708 0.92 -12.33 3.03
CA SER A 708 2.17 -13.07 3.28
C SER A 708 2.09 -14.48 2.71
N GLY A 709 3.22 -15.07 2.32
CA GLY A 709 3.31 -16.46 1.85
C GLY A 709 3.98 -16.64 0.48
N SER A 710 4.31 -15.56 -0.21
CA SER A 710 4.99 -15.63 -1.50
C SER A 710 6.47 -15.95 -1.34
N SER A 711 6.98 -16.84 -2.17
CA SER A 711 8.42 -17.05 -2.32
C SER A 711 8.80 -17.05 -3.79
N SER A 712 9.94 -16.46 -4.10
CA SER A 712 10.54 -16.58 -5.43
C SER A 712 11.98 -17.01 -5.32
N THR A 713 12.44 -17.75 -6.32
CA THR A 713 13.86 -18.06 -6.48
C THR A 713 14.25 -17.65 -7.88
N THR A 714 15.14 -16.67 -7.99
CA THR A 714 15.68 -16.18 -9.25
C THR A 714 17.06 -16.78 -9.46
N VAL A 715 17.23 -17.56 -10.52
CA VAL A 715 18.51 -18.09 -10.97
C VAL A 715 19.00 -17.24 -12.14
N THR A 716 20.06 -16.48 -11.91
CA THR A 716 20.72 -15.63 -12.90
C THR A 716 21.99 -16.32 -13.41
N PRO A 717 22.01 -16.79 -14.67
CA PRO A 717 23.24 -17.32 -15.27
C PRO A 717 24.27 -16.18 -15.38
N ILE A 718 25.43 -16.36 -14.78
CA ILE A 718 26.54 -15.39 -14.85
C ILE A 718 27.38 -15.70 -16.09
N SER A 719 27.81 -16.95 -16.22
CA SER A 719 28.59 -17.41 -17.35
C SER A 719 28.44 -18.91 -17.55
N SER A 720 28.56 -19.35 -18.81
CA SER A 720 28.88 -20.74 -19.13
C SER A 720 30.17 -20.81 -19.93
N ASN A 721 31.08 -21.65 -19.48
CA ASN A 721 32.35 -21.93 -20.12
C ASN A 721 32.30 -23.37 -20.63
N SER A 722 32.62 -23.59 -21.89
CA SER A 722 32.64 -24.91 -22.47
C SER A 722 33.97 -25.18 -23.16
N GLU A 723 34.59 -26.30 -22.84
CA GLU A 723 35.85 -26.73 -23.42
C GLU A 723 35.70 -28.14 -23.98
N GLN A 724 36.24 -28.36 -25.18
CA GLN A 724 36.34 -29.69 -25.77
C GLN A 724 37.79 -30.13 -25.89
N ASP A 725 38.05 -31.39 -25.63
CA ASP A 725 39.35 -32.00 -25.86
C ASP A 725 39.19 -33.43 -26.43
N ILE A 726 40.17 -33.87 -27.21
CA ILE A 726 40.16 -35.18 -27.87
C ILE A 726 40.91 -36.17 -26.98
N CYS A 727 40.29 -37.31 -26.75
CA CYS A 727 40.85 -38.40 -25.97
C CYS A 727 40.96 -39.68 -26.79
N GLN A 728 41.98 -40.50 -26.51
CA GLN A 728 42.22 -41.77 -27.21
C GLN A 728 42.21 -42.95 -26.25
N GLY A 729 41.61 -44.05 -26.67
CA GLY A 729 41.49 -45.26 -25.87
C GLY A 729 40.87 -44.98 -24.51
N ASN A 730 41.54 -45.43 -23.45
CA ASN A 730 41.10 -45.19 -22.07
C ASN A 730 41.97 -44.13 -21.36
N ASN A 731 42.62 -43.25 -22.12
CA ASN A 731 43.48 -42.21 -21.55
C ASN A 731 42.66 -41.12 -20.86
N ASN A 732 43.34 -40.37 -20.00
CA ASN A 732 42.75 -39.30 -19.22
C ASN A 732 42.87 -37.96 -19.93
N VAL A 733 41.83 -37.14 -19.81
CA VAL A 733 41.71 -35.78 -20.35
C VAL A 733 41.77 -34.77 -19.21
N LEU A 734 42.39 -33.62 -19.45
CA LEU A 734 42.46 -32.51 -18.51
C LEU A 734 42.01 -31.23 -19.19
N PHE A 735 40.95 -30.61 -18.67
CA PHE A 735 40.44 -29.33 -19.16
C PHE A 735 41.16 -28.15 -18.49
N GLY A 736 41.36 -27.07 -19.24
CA GLY A 736 42.07 -25.86 -18.81
C GLY A 736 41.20 -24.83 -18.08
N ILE A 737 39.88 -24.85 -18.24
CA ILE A 737 38.93 -23.88 -17.66
C ILE A 737 38.64 -24.08 -16.16
N GLY A 738 39.69 -24.25 -15.33
CA GLY A 738 39.58 -24.44 -13.87
C GLY A 738 39.08 -25.84 -13.53
N ASN A 739 39.65 -26.48 -12.51
CA ASN A 739 39.51 -27.92 -12.28
C ASN A 739 38.59 -28.27 -11.08
N PRO A 740 37.25 -28.12 -11.15
CA PRO A 740 36.34 -28.66 -10.14
C PRO A 740 35.91 -30.11 -10.43
N GLY A 741 36.08 -30.62 -11.67
CA GLY A 741 35.63 -31.95 -12.10
C GLY A 741 36.65 -33.09 -11.95
N GLY A 742 37.93 -32.78 -11.75
CA GLY A 742 38.99 -33.79 -11.70
C GLY A 742 39.31 -34.42 -13.05
N THR A 743 40.20 -35.41 -13.06
CA THR A 743 40.65 -36.09 -14.28
C THR A 743 39.54 -36.96 -14.88
N VAL A 744 39.20 -36.76 -16.16
CA VAL A 744 38.14 -37.50 -16.85
C VAL A 744 38.74 -38.59 -17.73
N THR A 745 38.31 -39.84 -17.54
CA THR A 745 38.74 -40.97 -18.36
C THR A 745 37.94 -41.07 -19.66
N CYS A 746 38.62 -41.37 -20.77
CA CYS A 746 38.03 -41.42 -22.11
C CYS A 746 36.97 -42.53 -22.26
N GLY A 747 37.24 -43.74 -21.74
CA GLY A 747 36.30 -44.87 -21.76
C GLY A 747 36.18 -45.58 -23.12
N CYS A 748 37.04 -45.28 -24.09
CA CYS A 748 37.02 -45.86 -25.43
C CYS A 748 37.95 -47.08 -25.55
N GLN A 749 37.69 -47.93 -26.55
CA GLN A 749 38.57 -49.06 -26.83
C GLN A 749 39.93 -48.56 -27.35
N PRO A 750 41.02 -49.34 -27.24
CA PRO A 750 42.37 -48.89 -27.61
C PRO A 750 42.54 -48.32 -29.02
N LYS A 751 41.67 -48.66 -29.97
CA LYS A 751 41.71 -48.20 -31.37
C LYS A 751 40.72 -47.07 -31.67
N GLU A 752 40.11 -46.52 -30.63
CA GLU A 752 39.07 -45.51 -30.73
C GLU A 752 39.51 -44.21 -30.05
N HIS A 753 38.84 -43.12 -30.43
CA HIS A 753 38.96 -41.81 -29.83
C HIS A 753 37.58 -41.20 -29.62
N ALA A 754 37.49 -40.16 -28.81
CA ALA A 754 36.26 -39.40 -28.64
C ALA A 754 36.58 -37.94 -28.32
N ILE A 755 35.59 -37.07 -28.52
CA ILE A 755 35.60 -35.74 -27.94
C ILE A 755 34.98 -35.83 -26.54
N LYS A 756 35.69 -35.34 -25.54
CA LYS A 756 35.12 -35.03 -24.23
C LYS A 756 34.84 -33.54 -24.17
N GLN A 757 33.68 -33.20 -23.66
CA GLN A 757 33.26 -31.81 -23.51
C GLN A 757 32.93 -31.53 -22.06
N GLU A 758 33.62 -30.56 -21.46
CA GLU A 758 33.27 -30.01 -20.16
C GLU A 758 32.45 -28.74 -20.35
N ASN A 759 31.31 -28.66 -19.67
CA ASN A 759 30.50 -27.46 -19.57
C ASN A 759 30.45 -27.03 -18.10
N ILE A 760 30.94 -25.84 -17.81
CA ILE A 760 30.90 -25.22 -16.49
C ILE A 760 29.86 -24.11 -16.52
N GLN A 761 28.79 -24.27 -15.74
CA GLN A 761 27.78 -23.24 -15.59
C GLN A 761 27.90 -22.59 -14.21
N THR A 762 28.09 -21.26 -14.20
CA THR A 762 28.06 -20.45 -12.98
C THR A 762 26.77 -19.64 -12.95
N ALA A 763 26.00 -19.77 -11.87
CA ALA A 763 24.76 -19.03 -11.68
C ALA A 763 24.65 -18.48 -10.26
N ARG A 764 24.02 -17.31 -10.13
CA ARG A 764 23.59 -16.74 -8.85
C ARG A 764 22.14 -17.14 -8.61
N THR A 765 21.85 -17.69 -7.44
CA THR A 765 20.51 -18.00 -6.96
C THR A 765 20.15 -17.03 -5.85
N ASP A 766 19.19 -16.15 -6.13
CA ASP A 766 18.61 -15.21 -5.18
C ASP A 766 17.26 -15.77 -4.71
N VAL A 767 17.07 -15.93 -3.41
CA VAL A 767 15.79 -16.37 -2.81
C VAL A 767 15.13 -15.18 -2.16
N PHE A 768 13.87 -14.95 -2.51
CA PHE A 768 13.03 -13.91 -1.94
C PHE A 768 11.88 -14.53 -1.16
N SER A 769 11.53 -13.90 -0.03
CA SER A 769 10.33 -14.21 0.74
C SER A 769 9.53 -12.93 0.94
N ASN A 770 8.23 -12.95 0.58
CA ASN A 770 7.34 -11.78 0.59
C ASN A 770 7.94 -10.56 -0.10
N GLY A 771 8.67 -10.78 -1.21
CA GLY A 771 9.34 -9.71 -1.91
C GLY A 771 10.49 -9.08 -1.11
N VAL A 772 11.22 -9.85 -0.30
CA VAL A 772 12.46 -9.41 0.36
C VAL A 772 13.54 -10.45 0.09
N LEU A 773 14.73 -10.03 -0.34
CA LEU A 773 15.88 -10.92 -0.54
C LEU A 773 16.28 -11.53 0.82
N VAL A 774 16.10 -12.84 0.97
CA VAL A 774 16.45 -13.58 2.19
C VAL A 774 17.77 -14.35 2.06
N SER A 775 18.16 -14.73 0.85
CA SER A 775 19.48 -15.31 0.58
C SER A 775 19.95 -15.05 -0.84
N SER A 776 21.27 -14.98 -1.03
CA SER A 776 21.92 -14.92 -2.34
C SER A 776 23.11 -15.85 -2.31
N THR A 777 23.15 -16.83 -3.23
CA THR A 777 24.21 -17.84 -3.30
C THR A 777 24.72 -17.95 -4.73
N THR A 778 26.01 -18.19 -4.92
CA THR A 778 26.60 -18.43 -6.25
C THR A 778 27.14 -19.84 -6.29
N ALA A 779 26.74 -20.61 -7.31
CA ALA A 779 27.16 -22.00 -7.49
C ALA A 779 27.74 -22.23 -8.89
N THR A 780 28.72 -23.13 -8.97
CA THR A 780 29.38 -23.54 -10.21
C THR A 780 29.24 -25.04 -10.37
N ASN A 781 28.54 -25.49 -11.42
CA ASN A 781 28.29 -26.91 -11.69
C ASN A 781 29.01 -27.36 -12.97
N PRO A 782 30.01 -28.24 -12.87
CA PRO A 782 30.64 -28.86 -14.04
C PRO A 782 29.84 -30.09 -14.51
N VAL A 783 29.61 -30.19 -15.82
CA VAL A 783 29.00 -31.36 -16.47
C VAL A 783 29.90 -31.79 -17.62
N VAL A 784 30.32 -33.06 -17.62
CA VAL A 784 31.16 -33.62 -18.68
C VAL A 784 30.34 -34.60 -19.53
N THR A 785 30.37 -34.42 -20.84
CA THR A 785 29.71 -35.28 -21.82
C THR A 785 30.69 -35.83 -22.83
N THR A 786 30.27 -36.84 -23.61
CA THR A 786 31.08 -37.43 -24.70
C THR A 786 30.28 -37.36 -26.00
N PRO A 787 30.21 -36.18 -26.64
CA PRO A 787 29.45 -36.00 -27.87
C PRO A 787 29.90 -36.97 -28.96
N GLY A 788 28.95 -37.66 -29.60
CA GLY A 788 29.22 -38.61 -30.68
C GLY A 788 29.77 -39.98 -30.23
N GLY A 789 30.05 -40.19 -28.94
CA GLY A 789 30.58 -41.45 -28.42
C GLY A 789 31.98 -41.78 -28.93
N CYS A 790 32.43 -43.01 -28.67
CA CYS A 790 33.73 -43.50 -29.15
C CYS A 790 33.66 -43.82 -30.66
N GLN A 791 34.60 -43.28 -31.41
CA GLN A 791 34.72 -43.42 -32.86
C GLN A 791 36.05 -44.08 -33.19
N ALA A 792 36.15 -44.75 -34.34
CA ALA A 792 37.41 -45.33 -34.78
C ALA A 792 38.45 -44.22 -35.03
N ALA A 793 39.61 -44.30 -34.38
CA ALA A 793 40.73 -43.37 -34.55
C ALA A 793 41.64 -43.80 -35.71
N ASN A 794 42.55 -42.93 -36.16
CA ASN A 794 43.65 -43.41 -36.98
C ASN A 794 44.61 -44.17 -36.07
N TRP A 795 44.70 -45.48 -36.21
CA TRP A 795 45.52 -46.28 -35.31
C TRP A 795 46.59 -47.06 -36.05
N THR A 796 47.71 -47.28 -35.38
CA THR A 796 48.73 -48.25 -35.79
C THR A 796 48.95 -49.26 -34.67
N GLN A 797 48.92 -50.54 -35.01
CA GLN A 797 49.26 -51.63 -34.12
C GLN A 797 50.58 -52.22 -34.61
N ALA A 798 51.59 -52.13 -33.74
CA ALA A 798 52.88 -52.76 -33.94
C ALA A 798 52.96 -54.02 -33.07
N ASP A 799 52.89 -55.18 -33.72
CA ASP A 799 53.13 -56.46 -33.08
C ASP A 799 54.61 -56.82 -33.24
N THR A 800 55.35 -56.71 -32.14
CA THR A 800 56.78 -57.01 -32.10
C THR A 800 56.99 -58.35 -31.41
N PRO A 801 57.39 -59.42 -32.13
CA PRO A 801 57.79 -60.65 -31.51
C PRO A 801 59.02 -60.44 -30.64
N GLN A 802 58.97 -61.05 -29.48
CA GLN A 802 59.94 -60.98 -28.41
C GLN A 802 60.39 -62.39 -28.10
N THR A 803 61.70 -62.59 -28.11
CA THR A 803 62.27 -63.83 -27.58
C THR A 803 62.82 -63.54 -26.20
N VAL A 804 62.25 -64.20 -25.18
CA VAL A 804 62.73 -64.12 -23.80
C VAL A 804 63.49 -65.40 -23.51
N GLN A 805 64.77 -65.26 -23.17
CA GLN A 805 65.61 -66.36 -22.74
C GLN A 805 65.97 -66.22 -21.27
N GLN A 806 65.66 -67.25 -20.49
CA GLN A 806 66.06 -67.31 -19.09
C GLN A 806 66.88 -68.57 -18.83
N ASP A 807 68.07 -68.38 -18.28
CA ASP A 807 68.97 -69.46 -17.93
C ASP A 807 68.93 -69.69 -16.42
N LYS A 808 68.86 -70.95 -16.01
CA LYS A 808 68.93 -71.33 -14.60
C LYS A 808 69.93 -72.48 -14.45
N LEU A 809 70.86 -72.33 -13.52
CA LEU A 809 71.76 -73.41 -13.11
C LEU A 809 71.00 -74.36 -12.19
N CYS A 810 70.97 -75.64 -12.53
CA CYS A 810 70.34 -76.70 -11.74
C CYS A 810 71.41 -77.72 -11.32
N VAL A 811 71.33 -78.19 -10.08
CA VAL A 811 72.24 -79.19 -9.50
C VAL A 811 71.44 -80.34 -8.89
N ASP A 812 71.75 -81.58 -9.25
CA ASP A 812 71.01 -82.74 -8.72
C ASP A 812 71.51 -83.15 -7.32
N SER A 813 70.72 -82.81 -6.32
CA SER A 813 70.93 -83.18 -4.91
C SER A 813 69.77 -84.04 -4.41
N GLY A 814 69.34 -85.01 -5.23
CA GLY A 814 68.44 -86.09 -4.81
C GLY A 814 66.94 -85.83 -5.04
N SER A 815 66.53 -84.68 -5.58
CA SER A 815 65.19 -84.38 -6.16
C SER A 815 65.14 -82.95 -6.73
N SER A 816 66.14 -82.53 -7.52
CA SER A 816 66.34 -81.10 -7.81
C SER A 816 65.71 -80.64 -9.13
N SER A 817 64.95 -79.55 -9.07
CA SER A 817 64.39 -78.82 -10.23
C SER A 817 64.60 -77.31 -10.09
N VAL A 818 64.58 -76.60 -11.21
CA VAL A 818 64.62 -75.12 -11.25
C VAL A 818 63.29 -74.58 -11.76
N ALA A 819 62.82 -73.52 -11.12
CA ALA A 819 61.66 -72.76 -11.54
C ALA A 819 62.09 -71.56 -12.40
N PHE A 820 61.37 -71.35 -13.50
CA PHE A 820 61.50 -70.19 -14.36
C PHE A 820 60.48 -69.11 -13.99
N ALA A 821 60.71 -67.88 -14.44
CA ALA A 821 59.89 -66.72 -14.10
C ALA A 821 58.43 -66.84 -14.60
N ASP A 822 58.18 -67.71 -15.58
CA ASP A 822 56.83 -68.01 -16.06
C ASP A 822 56.09 -69.08 -15.23
N GLY A 823 56.67 -69.50 -14.10
CA GLY A 823 56.08 -70.46 -13.17
C GLY A 823 56.30 -71.93 -13.54
N THR A 824 56.90 -72.22 -14.69
CA THR A 824 57.21 -73.60 -15.09
C THR A 824 58.48 -74.12 -14.40
N THR A 825 58.53 -75.43 -14.15
CA THR A 825 59.67 -76.09 -13.50
C THR A 825 60.29 -77.15 -14.40
N LYS A 826 61.62 -77.28 -14.35
CA LYS A 826 62.34 -78.39 -15.01
C LYS A 826 63.32 -79.07 -14.09
N SER A 827 63.26 -80.40 -14.10
CA SER A 827 64.13 -81.27 -13.30
C SER A 827 65.53 -81.37 -13.89
N CYS A 828 66.54 -81.45 -13.03
CA CYS A 828 67.90 -81.83 -13.40
C CYS A 828 68.29 -83.26 -13.00
N SER A 829 67.33 -84.11 -12.61
CA SER A 829 67.56 -85.47 -12.12
C SER A 829 68.35 -86.44 -13.04
N PRO A 830 68.45 -86.27 -14.37
CA PRO A 830 69.37 -87.07 -15.17
C PRO A 830 70.86 -86.85 -14.82
N CYS A 831 71.21 -85.70 -14.22
CA CYS A 831 72.57 -85.34 -13.84
C CYS A 831 72.93 -85.81 -12.42
N SER A 832 73.04 -87.12 -12.20
CA SER A 832 73.27 -87.67 -10.85
C SER A 832 74.62 -87.30 -10.20
N ASN A 833 74.68 -87.45 -8.86
CA ASN A 833 75.85 -87.21 -8.00
C ASN A 833 76.30 -85.74 -7.82
N GLY A 834 75.37 -84.81 -7.58
CA GLY A 834 75.73 -83.42 -7.25
C GLY A 834 76.28 -82.61 -8.42
N ARG A 835 75.97 -83.04 -9.66
CA ARG A 835 76.47 -82.44 -10.89
C ARG A 835 75.55 -81.34 -11.40
N TYR A 836 76.13 -80.41 -12.16
CA TYR A 836 75.50 -79.18 -12.61
C TYR A 836 75.15 -79.23 -14.10
N VAL A 837 74.01 -78.62 -14.42
CA VAL A 837 73.58 -78.33 -15.79
C VAL A 837 72.89 -76.97 -15.81
N ILE A 838 73.17 -76.15 -16.82
CA ILE A 838 72.39 -74.95 -17.08
C ILE A 838 71.22 -75.32 -17.97
N ILE A 839 70.01 -74.99 -17.52
CA ILE A 839 68.78 -75.13 -18.28
C ILE A 839 68.39 -73.73 -18.78
N ARG A 840 68.39 -73.55 -20.10
CA ARG A 840 67.87 -72.35 -20.77
C ARG A 840 66.44 -72.58 -21.19
N GLN A 841 65.53 -71.80 -20.63
CA GLN A 841 64.18 -71.65 -21.13
C GLN A 841 64.17 -70.55 -22.20
N THR A 842 63.68 -70.87 -23.39
CA THR A 842 63.38 -69.88 -24.44
C THR A 842 61.88 -69.83 -24.64
N LYS A 843 61.32 -68.62 -24.54
CA LYS A 843 59.90 -68.35 -24.76
C LYS A 843 59.72 -67.29 -25.82
N THR A 844 58.79 -67.53 -26.73
CA THR A 844 58.35 -66.52 -27.70
C THR A 844 57.11 -65.84 -27.14
N GLN A 845 57.07 -64.52 -27.21
CA GLN A 845 55.90 -63.72 -26.86
C GLN A 845 55.77 -62.59 -27.88
N THR A 846 54.62 -61.96 -27.97
CA THR A 846 54.43 -60.77 -28.82
C THR A 846 54.08 -59.60 -27.96
N ASN A 847 54.82 -58.50 -28.12
CA ASN A 847 54.47 -57.22 -27.55
C ASN A 847 53.63 -56.45 -28.58
N THR A 848 52.38 -56.18 -28.22
CA THR A 848 51.41 -55.43 -29.03
C THR A 848 51.33 -54.01 -28.49
N VAL A 849 51.79 -53.05 -29.30
CA VAL A 849 51.64 -51.63 -29.01
C VAL A 849 50.63 -51.04 -29.96
N ILE A 850 49.55 -50.47 -29.43
CA ILE A 850 48.56 -49.73 -30.21
C ILE A 850 48.77 -48.24 -29.93
N THR A 851 48.93 -47.48 -31.01
CA THR A 851 48.86 -46.02 -30.97
C THR A 851 47.62 -45.58 -31.75
N ALA A 852 46.83 -44.67 -31.19
CA ALA A 852 45.69 -44.02 -31.83
C ALA A 852 45.98 -42.53 -31.92
N ASP A 853 45.86 -41.96 -33.12
CA ASP A 853 46.24 -40.60 -33.52
C ASP A 853 47.62 -40.16 -33.01
N GLY A 854 48.58 -41.09 -33.00
CA GLY A 854 49.95 -40.85 -32.54
C GLY A 854 50.16 -40.99 -31.02
N VAL A 855 49.12 -41.26 -30.23
CA VAL A 855 49.19 -41.47 -28.77
C VAL A 855 49.09 -42.96 -28.45
N GLN A 856 49.97 -43.48 -27.59
CA GLN A 856 49.91 -44.89 -27.17
C GLN A 856 48.71 -45.15 -26.25
N THR A 857 47.82 -46.05 -26.68
CA THR A 857 46.59 -46.41 -25.97
C THR A 857 46.62 -47.82 -25.39
N GLN A 858 47.54 -48.68 -25.86
CA GLN A 858 47.77 -50.00 -25.29
C GLN A 858 49.23 -50.44 -25.48
N ASN A 859 49.76 -51.15 -24.48
CA ASN A 859 51.00 -51.90 -24.57
C ASN A 859 50.83 -53.21 -23.77
N SER A 860 50.65 -54.32 -24.47
CA SER A 860 50.35 -55.62 -23.87
C SER A 860 51.26 -56.71 -24.41
N ILE A 861 51.64 -57.65 -23.54
CA ILE A 861 52.46 -58.79 -23.88
C ILE A 861 51.59 -60.04 -23.89
N THR A 862 51.55 -60.73 -25.02
CA THR A 862 50.83 -62.01 -25.17
C THR A 862 51.82 -63.15 -25.39
N PRO A 863 51.87 -64.18 -24.53
CA PRO A 863 52.71 -65.36 -24.74
C PRO A 863 52.33 -66.13 -26.01
N ILE A 864 53.31 -66.58 -26.78
CA ILE A 864 53.07 -67.41 -27.98
C ILE A 864 53.82 -68.73 -27.84
N GLY A 865 53.05 -69.78 -27.52
CA GLY A 865 53.54 -71.16 -27.50
C GLY A 865 54.08 -71.65 -26.16
N THR A 866 54.43 -72.93 -26.12
CA THR A 866 55.00 -73.61 -24.94
C THR A 866 56.50 -73.33 -24.86
N PRO A 867 57.07 -73.00 -23.68
CA PRO A 867 58.50 -72.75 -23.55
C PRO A 867 59.35 -73.93 -24.01
N ALA A 868 60.39 -73.65 -24.78
CA ALA A 868 61.40 -74.62 -25.21
C ALA A 868 62.57 -74.63 -24.22
N TYR A 869 63.13 -75.81 -23.94
CA TYR A 869 64.22 -75.98 -22.99
C TYR A 869 65.43 -76.57 -23.68
N THR A 870 66.58 -75.96 -23.41
CA THR A 870 67.89 -76.45 -23.86
C THR A 870 68.85 -76.50 -22.68
N TYR A 871 69.88 -77.33 -22.79
CA TYR A 871 70.74 -77.68 -21.67
C TYR A 871 72.20 -77.44 -22.06
N SER A 872 73.01 -76.98 -21.11
CA SER A 872 74.44 -76.73 -21.32
C SER A 872 75.25 -77.18 -20.11
N THR A 873 76.45 -77.69 -20.36
CA THR A 873 77.40 -78.11 -19.32
C THR A 873 78.62 -77.20 -19.23
N ASP A 874 78.77 -76.27 -20.17
CA ASP A 874 79.88 -75.31 -20.23
C ASP A 874 79.41 -73.85 -20.13
N GLY A 875 78.10 -73.59 -20.23
CA GLY A 875 77.51 -72.25 -20.18
C GLY A 875 77.60 -71.47 -21.49
N THR A 876 78.15 -72.06 -22.55
CA THR A 876 78.30 -71.43 -23.87
C THR A 876 77.56 -72.18 -24.97
N ASN A 877 77.52 -73.52 -24.92
CA ASN A 877 76.90 -74.36 -25.95
C ASN A 877 75.65 -75.04 -25.40
N PHE A 878 74.50 -74.81 -26.04
CA PHE A 878 73.20 -75.31 -25.59
C PHE A 878 72.64 -76.38 -26.54
N SER A 879 72.17 -77.49 -25.96
CA SER A 879 71.65 -78.68 -26.64
C SER A 879 70.17 -78.89 -26.33
N GLY A 880 69.39 -79.41 -27.28
CA GLY A 880 67.99 -79.79 -27.06
C GLY A 880 67.80 -81.03 -26.17
N THR A 881 68.84 -81.83 -25.99
CA THR A 881 68.82 -83.06 -25.16
C THR A 881 69.54 -82.81 -23.85
N GLN A 882 68.90 -83.22 -22.74
CA GLN A 882 69.48 -83.08 -21.41
C GLN A 882 70.62 -84.10 -21.21
N PRO A 883 71.84 -83.66 -20.87
CA PRO A 883 72.93 -84.57 -20.53
C PRO A 883 72.61 -85.36 -19.25
N SER A 884 73.20 -86.55 -19.13
CA SER A 884 72.98 -87.43 -17.98
C SER A 884 74.30 -87.99 -17.43
N GLY A 885 74.29 -88.33 -16.14
CA GLY A 885 75.42 -88.93 -15.44
C GLY A 885 76.74 -88.16 -15.60
N SER A 886 77.77 -88.83 -16.13
CA SER A 886 79.12 -88.29 -16.23
C SER A 886 79.28 -87.16 -17.27
N ALA A 887 78.31 -86.99 -18.18
CA ALA A 887 78.31 -85.91 -19.16
C ALA A 887 77.91 -84.55 -18.56
N CYS A 888 77.26 -84.53 -17.38
CA CYS A 888 76.97 -83.30 -16.66
C CYS A 888 78.22 -82.77 -15.94
N SER A 889 78.30 -81.45 -15.77
CA SER A 889 79.50 -80.82 -15.22
C SER A 889 79.69 -81.19 -13.74
N SER A 890 80.91 -81.60 -13.38
CA SER A 890 81.28 -81.86 -11.98
C SER A 890 81.52 -80.58 -11.16
N SER A 891 81.47 -79.40 -11.78
CA SER A 891 81.70 -78.11 -11.14
C SER A 891 80.62 -77.10 -11.51
N SER A 892 80.30 -76.18 -10.59
CA SER A 892 79.32 -75.12 -10.82
C SER A 892 79.71 -74.26 -12.03
N ILE A 893 78.72 -73.96 -12.87
CA ILE A 893 78.90 -73.26 -14.15
C ILE A 893 78.34 -71.84 -14.00
N ALA A 894 79.10 -70.82 -14.38
CA ALA A 894 78.61 -69.45 -14.38
C ALA A 894 77.60 -69.23 -15.51
N ILE A 895 76.49 -68.55 -15.22
CA ILE A 895 75.54 -68.14 -16.26
C ILE A 895 76.07 -66.87 -16.91
N THR A 896 76.36 -66.93 -18.21
CA THR A 896 77.06 -65.86 -18.94
C THR A 896 76.12 -64.75 -19.45
N LEU A 897 74.80 -64.92 -19.39
CA LEU A 897 73.82 -63.90 -19.82
C LEU A 897 73.56 -62.86 -18.72
N SER A 898 73.74 -61.57 -19.04
CA SER A 898 73.33 -60.44 -18.18
C SER A 898 72.74 -59.29 -19.02
N PRO A 899 71.49 -58.84 -18.75
CA PRO A 899 70.56 -59.38 -17.76
C PRO A 899 69.98 -60.74 -18.15
N ASN A 900 69.59 -61.54 -17.15
CA ASN A 900 68.93 -62.83 -17.29
C ASN A 900 67.64 -62.84 -16.42
N PRO A 901 66.41 -62.85 -17.00
CA PRO A 901 66.10 -63.13 -18.40
C PRO A 901 66.57 -62.05 -19.37
N LYS A 902 67.05 -62.47 -20.54
CA LYS A 902 67.36 -61.59 -21.67
C LYS A 902 66.16 -61.56 -22.59
N THR A 903 65.57 -60.39 -22.77
CA THR A 903 64.55 -60.16 -23.80
C THR A 903 65.21 -59.55 -25.02
N THR A 904 65.02 -60.18 -26.18
CA THR A 904 65.43 -59.64 -27.47
C THR A 904 64.19 -59.31 -28.28
N ASN A 905 64.07 -58.01 -28.60
CA ASN A 905 63.10 -57.53 -29.57
C ASN A 905 63.55 -57.98 -30.96
N ASN A 906 62.71 -58.73 -31.66
CA ASN A 906 62.90 -58.94 -33.08
C ASN A 906 62.35 -57.72 -33.83
N THR A 907 62.70 -57.58 -35.12
CA THR A 907 62.09 -56.55 -35.97
C THR A 907 60.56 -56.68 -35.94
N PRO A 908 59.79 -55.57 -35.85
CA PRO A 908 58.33 -55.63 -35.88
C PRO A 908 57.87 -56.39 -37.12
N VAL A 909 57.04 -57.42 -36.94
CA VAL A 909 56.68 -58.32 -38.05
C VAL A 909 55.36 -57.91 -38.70
N VAL A 910 54.48 -57.23 -37.96
CA VAL A 910 53.19 -56.76 -38.48
C VAL A 910 52.93 -55.35 -37.98
N ASN A 911 52.92 -54.39 -38.91
CA ASN A 911 52.33 -53.08 -38.71
C ASN A 911 50.99 -53.07 -39.44
N THR A 912 49.90 -53.16 -38.69
CA THR A 912 48.56 -52.91 -39.25
C THR A 912 48.14 -51.50 -38.88
N SER A 913 47.57 -50.79 -39.85
CA SER A 913 47.03 -49.46 -39.65
C SER A 913 45.58 -49.41 -40.11
N GLY A 914 44.73 -48.77 -39.33
CA GLY A 914 43.36 -48.46 -39.71
C GLY A 914 43.17 -46.97 -39.83
N SER A 915 42.48 -46.53 -40.88
CA SER A 915 42.02 -45.15 -40.99
C SER A 915 40.72 -44.99 -40.20
N GLY A 916 40.67 -43.95 -39.38
CA GLY A 916 39.53 -43.60 -38.56
C GLY A 916 38.80 -42.35 -39.06
N THR A 917 37.77 -41.96 -38.33
CA THR A 917 37.04 -40.71 -38.57
C THR A 917 37.80 -39.57 -37.93
N ALA A 918 38.14 -38.51 -38.66
CA ALA A 918 38.78 -37.34 -38.04
C ALA A 918 37.79 -36.60 -37.12
N LEU A 919 38.19 -36.34 -35.87
CA LEU A 919 37.44 -35.51 -34.93
C LEU A 919 37.96 -34.08 -34.98
N THR A 920 37.04 -33.11 -34.98
CA THR A 920 37.38 -31.67 -35.02
C THR A 920 36.81 -31.00 -33.78
N LEU A 921 37.65 -30.27 -33.05
CA LEU A 921 37.24 -29.45 -31.91
C LEU A 921 36.60 -28.13 -32.38
N TRP A 922 35.87 -27.47 -31.50
CA TRP A 922 35.37 -26.11 -31.76
C TRP A 922 36.48 -25.09 -32.01
N SER A 923 36.12 -24.00 -32.68
CA SER A 923 36.97 -22.82 -32.86
C SER A 923 36.12 -21.55 -32.74
N PRO A 924 36.32 -20.70 -31.72
CA PRO A 924 37.31 -20.79 -30.65
C PRO A 924 37.00 -21.92 -29.63
N ASN A 925 38.04 -22.42 -28.95
CA ASN A 925 37.96 -23.38 -27.85
C ASN A 925 39.00 -22.97 -26.78
N PRO A 926 38.61 -22.67 -25.52
CA PRO A 926 37.25 -22.78 -24.96
C PRO A 926 36.29 -21.71 -25.49
N GLN A 927 34.99 -22.02 -25.41
CA GLN A 927 33.89 -21.09 -25.66
C GLN A 927 33.39 -20.50 -24.35
N THR A 928 33.13 -19.19 -24.35
CA THR A 928 32.62 -18.46 -23.18
C THR A 928 31.37 -17.72 -23.60
N THR A 929 30.27 -17.96 -22.90
CA THR A 929 29.05 -17.15 -23.04
C THR A 929 28.76 -16.49 -21.71
N THR A 930 28.71 -15.16 -21.71
CA THR A 930 28.36 -14.36 -20.52
C THR A 930 26.87 -14.04 -20.55
N GLY A 931 26.20 -14.26 -19.43
CA GLY A 931 24.75 -14.13 -19.33
C GLY A 931 23.97 -15.34 -19.84
N GLY A 932 22.65 -15.28 -19.69
CA GLY A 932 21.72 -16.33 -20.09
C GLY A 932 20.30 -15.99 -19.61
N THR A 933 19.32 -16.81 -19.98
CA THR A 933 17.93 -16.61 -19.57
C THR A 933 17.81 -16.74 -18.05
N VAL A 934 17.44 -15.63 -17.40
CA VAL A 934 17.10 -15.62 -15.97
C VAL A 934 15.86 -16.50 -15.78
N THR A 935 15.98 -17.51 -14.92
CA THR A 935 14.85 -18.39 -14.60
C THR A 935 14.36 -18.05 -13.21
N SER A 936 13.10 -17.68 -13.08
CA SER A 936 12.47 -17.42 -11.79
C SER A 936 11.41 -18.48 -11.51
N THR A 937 11.53 -19.19 -10.39
CA THR A 937 10.42 -20.00 -9.86
C THR A 937 9.68 -19.19 -8.82
N PHE A 938 8.35 -19.30 -8.85
CA PHE A 938 7.48 -18.49 -8.02
C PHE A 938 6.43 -19.36 -7.36
N THR A 939 6.23 -19.18 -6.05
CA THR A 939 5.13 -19.74 -5.29
C THR A 939 4.21 -18.60 -4.89
N ALA A 940 2.97 -18.64 -5.39
CA ALA A 940 1.96 -17.61 -5.18
C ALA A 940 1.44 -17.61 -3.74
N GLY A 941 1.58 -16.46 -3.08
CA GLY A 941 0.76 -16.02 -1.95
C GLY A 941 0.02 -14.73 -2.33
N GLY A 942 -0.83 -14.22 -1.42
CA GLY A 942 -1.63 -13.01 -1.64
C GLY A 942 -3.09 -13.29 -2.07
N THR A 943 -3.92 -12.24 -2.06
CA THR A 943 -5.33 -12.30 -2.46
C THR A 943 -5.43 -12.09 -3.97
N ALA A 944 -6.23 -12.91 -4.66
CA ALA A 944 -6.44 -12.78 -6.10
C ALA A 944 -7.63 -11.86 -6.40
N SER A 945 -7.62 -11.29 -7.60
CA SER A 945 -8.73 -10.49 -8.14
C SER A 945 -9.01 -9.23 -7.32
N THR A 946 -7.96 -8.62 -6.78
CA THR A 946 -8.02 -7.37 -6.02
C THR A 946 -8.15 -6.16 -6.94
N VAL A 947 -8.44 -4.97 -6.39
CA VAL A 947 -8.42 -3.73 -7.20
C VAL A 947 -6.99 -3.49 -7.70
N ALA A 948 -5.98 -3.83 -6.90
CA ALA A 948 -4.58 -3.72 -7.27
C ALA A 948 -4.17 -4.64 -8.44
N ASP A 949 -4.71 -5.85 -8.50
CA ASP A 949 -4.54 -6.76 -9.64
C ASP A 949 -5.11 -6.17 -10.93
N VAL A 950 -6.31 -5.58 -10.85
CA VAL A 950 -6.99 -4.99 -12.01
C VAL A 950 -6.22 -3.78 -12.52
N ALA A 951 -5.78 -2.89 -11.63
CA ALA A 951 -4.95 -1.74 -11.99
C ALA A 951 -3.63 -2.19 -12.65
N LEU A 952 -2.97 -3.21 -12.09
CA LEU A 952 -1.75 -3.77 -12.65
C LEU A 952 -1.99 -4.38 -14.04
N TYR A 953 -3.07 -5.14 -14.22
CA TYR A 953 -3.45 -5.73 -15.51
C TYR A 953 -3.52 -4.66 -16.60
N TYR A 954 -4.32 -3.60 -16.39
CA TYR A 954 -4.54 -2.59 -17.42
C TYR A 954 -3.37 -1.62 -17.59
N TYR A 955 -2.48 -1.52 -16.60
CA TYR A 955 -1.21 -0.80 -16.75
C TYR A 955 -0.20 -1.55 -17.63
N GLN A 956 -0.05 -2.87 -17.43
CA GLN A 956 0.91 -3.70 -18.18
C GLN A 956 0.36 -4.30 -19.48
N THR A 957 -0.93 -4.13 -19.77
CA THR A 957 -1.58 -4.69 -20.95
C THR A 957 -1.62 -3.66 -22.07
N LYS A 958 -1.15 -4.08 -23.25
CA LYS A 958 -1.31 -3.32 -24.49
C LYS A 958 -2.77 -3.31 -24.93
N LEU A 959 -3.49 -2.21 -24.68
CA LEU A 959 -4.94 -2.13 -24.82
C LEU A 959 -5.46 -2.19 -26.27
N ARG A 960 -4.61 -1.94 -27.26
CA ARG A 960 -4.94 -1.91 -28.69
C ARG A 960 -4.00 -2.83 -29.47
N GLY A 961 -4.56 -3.76 -30.24
CA GLY A 961 -3.85 -4.56 -31.26
C GLY A 961 -2.64 -5.35 -30.76
N GLY A 962 -2.80 -6.17 -29.72
CA GLY A 962 -1.73 -6.99 -29.16
C GLY A 962 -2.24 -8.23 -28.45
N LYS A 963 -1.47 -8.67 -27.44
CA LYS A 963 -1.85 -9.74 -26.52
C LYS A 963 -1.68 -9.29 -25.09
N ASP A 964 -2.53 -9.78 -24.20
CA ASP A 964 -2.40 -9.53 -22.77
C ASP A 964 -1.44 -10.53 -22.10
N VAL A 965 -1.32 -10.43 -20.77
CA VAL A 965 -0.48 -11.32 -19.94
C VAL A 965 -0.90 -12.79 -19.97
N TYR A 966 -2.11 -13.08 -20.48
CA TYR A 966 -2.65 -14.41 -20.63
C TYR A 966 -2.49 -14.97 -22.05
N GLY A 967 -1.99 -14.16 -22.98
CA GLY A 967 -1.82 -14.51 -24.39
C GLY A 967 -3.10 -14.32 -25.22
N ASP A 968 -4.16 -13.75 -24.63
CA ASP A 968 -5.42 -13.45 -25.28
C ASP A 968 -5.31 -12.17 -26.10
N ALA A 969 -6.04 -12.08 -27.22
CA ALA A 969 -6.03 -10.89 -28.06
C ALA A 969 -6.65 -9.69 -27.33
N THR A 970 -6.01 -8.53 -27.43
CA THR A 970 -6.52 -7.29 -26.81
C THR A 970 -7.44 -6.53 -27.77
N GLY A 971 -7.82 -5.30 -27.40
CA GLY A 971 -8.75 -4.45 -28.15
C GLY A 971 -8.41 -4.25 -29.63
N PRO A 972 -9.35 -3.76 -30.43
CA PRO A 972 -9.15 -3.59 -31.87
C PRO A 972 -7.97 -2.67 -32.19
N GLN A 973 -7.24 -2.97 -33.26
CA GLN A 973 -6.13 -2.13 -33.74
C GLN A 973 -6.60 -0.73 -34.19
N PHE A 974 -7.80 -0.66 -34.77
CA PHE A 974 -8.39 0.56 -35.32
C PHE A 974 -9.67 0.91 -34.56
N GLY A 975 -9.84 2.18 -34.19
CA GLY A 975 -11.04 2.68 -33.52
C GLY A 975 -11.99 3.40 -34.48
N PRO A 976 -13.32 3.33 -34.27
CA PRO A 976 -14.32 4.01 -35.11
C PRO A 976 -14.27 5.54 -35.00
N ASN A 977 -13.68 6.06 -33.93
CA ASN A 977 -13.57 7.50 -33.65
C ASN A 977 -12.23 8.12 -34.08
N THR A 978 -11.45 7.40 -34.88
CA THR A 978 -10.25 7.94 -35.53
C THR A 978 -10.64 8.85 -36.70
N SER A 979 -9.75 9.76 -37.12
CA SER A 979 -10.01 10.64 -38.26
C SER A 979 -8.89 10.52 -39.28
N PRO A 980 -9.13 9.93 -40.47
CA PRO A 980 -10.39 9.29 -40.91
C PRO A 980 -10.78 8.01 -40.11
N PRO A 981 -12.08 7.66 -40.01
CA PRO A 981 -12.54 6.50 -39.22
C PRO A 981 -11.90 5.17 -39.62
N ASN A 982 -11.51 4.38 -38.61
CA ASN A 982 -10.86 3.08 -38.73
C ASN A 982 -9.53 3.06 -39.53
N THR A 983 -8.84 4.20 -39.66
CA THR A 983 -7.58 4.26 -40.45
C THR A 983 -6.33 4.52 -39.61
N VAL A 984 -6.48 5.06 -38.40
CA VAL A 984 -5.35 5.32 -37.51
C VAL A 984 -5.08 4.08 -36.66
N ASP A 985 -3.86 3.53 -36.77
CA ASP A 985 -3.41 2.41 -35.96
C ASP A 985 -3.15 2.87 -34.51
N LEU A 986 -3.98 2.39 -33.59
CA LEU A 986 -3.91 2.70 -32.17
C LEU A 986 -3.01 1.73 -31.39
N SER A 987 -2.48 0.69 -32.04
CA SER A 987 -1.64 -0.35 -31.44
C SER A 987 -0.15 -0.02 -31.47
N THR A 988 0.26 1.13 -31.99
CA THR A 988 1.67 1.49 -32.05
C THR A 988 2.19 1.95 -30.68
N ASP A 989 3.48 1.71 -30.43
CA ASP A 989 4.17 2.11 -29.20
C ASP A 989 4.56 3.59 -29.32
N SER A 990 3.55 4.46 -29.21
CA SER A 990 3.65 5.90 -29.50
C SER A 990 3.49 6.79 -28.25
N ILE A 991 3.49 6.21 -27.04
CA ILE A 991 3.48 7.01 -25.82
C ILE A 991 4.93 7.38 -25.46
N ASP A 992 5.20 8.69 -25.39
CA ASP A 992 6.48 9.21 -24.95
C ASP A 992 6.72 8.89 -23.47
N VAL A 993 7.79 8.15 -23.21
CA VAL A 993 8.20 7.68 -21.87
C VAL A 993 9.63 8.10 -21.57
N LYS A 994 9.87 8.55 -20.33
CA LYS A 994 11.20 8.90 -19.84
C LYS A 994 11.72 7.80 -18.93
N SER A 995 13.01 7.48 -19.07
CA SER A 995 13.68 6.56 -18.14
C SER A 995 13.58 7.08 -16.70
N GLY A 996 13.12 6.23 -15.77
CA GLY A 996 12.90 6.59 -14.37
C GLY A 996 11.61 7.36 -14.08
N ALA A 997 10.77 7.63 -15.09
CA ALA A 997 9.43 8.17 -14.86
C ALA A 997 8.52 7.14 -14.18
N LYS A 998 7.53 7.62 -13.42
CA LYS A 998 6.51 6.80 -12.77
C LYS A 998 5.72 5.95 -13.78
N ASP A 999 5.42 6.55 -14.93
CA ASP A 999 4.82 5.89 -16.09
C ASP A 999 5.87 5.78 -17.21
N PHE A 1000 6.27 4.55 -17.52
CA PHE A 1000 7.33 4.23 -18.47
C PHE A 1000 6.88 3.23 -19.55
N VAL A 1001 5.56 2.98 -19.67
CA VAL A 1001 5.00 2.04 -20.65
C VAL A 1001 4.75 2.76 -21.99
N PRO A 1002 5.39 2.34 -23.11
CA PRO A 1002 5.35 3.07 -24.37
C PRO A 1002 4.09 2.80 -25.23
N TYR A 1003 3.22 1.87 -24.82
CA TYR A 1003 2.00 1.51 -25.54
C TYR A 1003 0.75 1.98 -24.81
N GLN A 1004 -0.39 2.00 -25.51
CA GLN A 1004 -1.71 2.31 -24.93
C GLN A 1004 -2.00 1.45 -23.70
N HIS A 1005 -2.12 2.09 -22.55
CA HIS A 1005 -2.37 1.49 -21.24
C HIS A 1005 -3.28 2.42 -20.40
N MET A 1006 -3.72 1.95 -19.24
CA MET A 1006 -4.52 2.73 -18.28
C MET A 1006 -3.70 3.03 -17.02
N VAL A 1007 -3.72 4.30 -16.59
CA VAL A 1007 -3.18 4.72 -15.30
C VAL A 1007 -4.32 4.90 -14.29
N THR A 1008 -4.17 4.39 -13.07
CA THR A 1008 -5.23 4.40 -12.05
C THR A 1008 -4.89 5.31 -10.88
N PHE A 1009 -5.72 6.32 -10.64
CA PHE A 1009 -5.71 7.15 -9.44
C PHE A 1009 -6.79 6.69 -8.47
N GLY A 1010 -6.53 6.76 -7.17
CA GLY A 1010 -7.47 6.35 -6.12
C GLY A 1010 -7.82 7.51 -5.19
N ILE A 1011 -9.09 7.68 -4.86
CA ILE A 1011 -9.56 8.57 -3.80
C ILE A 1011 -10.37 7.75 -2.81
N GLY A 1012 -9.83 7.55 -1.61
CA GLY A 1012 -10.50 6.85 -0.51
C GLY A 1012 -11.14 7.83 0.46
N LEU A 1013 -12.43 7.67 0.74
CA LEU A 1013 -13.17 8.52 1.69
C LEU A 1013 -13.11 7.97 3.14
N ALA A 1014 -12.45 6.83 3.37
CA ALA A 1014 -12.26 6.29 4.72
C ALA A 1014 -10.79 5.91 4.97
N ASP A 1015 -10.55 5.19 6.07
CA ASP A 1015 -9.22 4.80 6.51
C ASP A 1015 -9.06 3.28 6.57
N GLY A 1016 -7.91 2.79 6.11
CA GLY A 1016 -7.53 1.38 6.14
C GLY A 1016 -6.72 1.01 7.37
N LEU A 1017 -6.08 -0.16 7.34
CA LEU A 1017 -5.13 -0.59 8.37
C LEU A 1017 -3.84 0.23 8.31
N MET A 1018 -3.43 0.68 7.12
CA MET A 1018 -2.22 1.49 6.95
C MET A 1018 -2.47 2.97 7.27
N ARG A 1019 -1.47 3.64 7.83
CA ARG A 1019 -1.44 5.09 8.03
C ARG A 1019 -0.97 5.80 6.76
N PHE A 1020 -1.91 6.44 6.09
CA PHE A 1020 -1.62 7.32 4.97
C PHE A 1020 -0.85 8.57 5.41
N GLN A 1021 0.03 9.03 4.53
CA GLN A 1021 0.66 10.35 4.60
C GLN A 1021 0.77 10.92 3.18
N PRO A 1022 0.54 12.22 2.95
CA PRO A 1022 0.47 12.79 1.60
C PRO A 1022 1.73 12.60 0.75
N ASP A 1023 2.90 12.53 1.37
CA ASP A 1023 4.22 12.42 0.74
C ASP A 1023 4.73 10.96 0.66
N TYR A 1024 3.85 9.97 0.82
CA TYR A 1024 4.21 8.55 0.98
C TYR A 1024 5.19 8.01 -0.08
N GLU A 1025 5.11 8.48 -1.33
CA GLU A 1025 5.98 8.04 -2.42
C GLU A 1025 7.46 8.38 -2.15
N THR A 1026 7.72 9.48 -1.44
CA THR A 1026 9.08 10.02 -1.20
C THR A 1026 9.52 9.92 0.27
N ALA A 1027 8.58 9.81 1.20
CA ALA A 1027 8.86 9.73 2.63
C ALA A 1027 9.76 8.54 2.99
N SER A 1028 10.72 8.75 3.89
CA SER A 1028 11.65 7.71 4.36
C SER A 1028 11.11 6.90 5.56
N THR A 1029 10.01 7.35 6.16
CA THR A 1029 9.35 6.73 7.32
C THR A 1029 7.86 6.52 7.07
N GLY A 1030 7.19 5.70 7.89
CA GLY A 1030 5.76 5.45 7.79
C GLY A 1030 5.45 4.09 7.17
N ASP A 1031 4.16 3.76 7.10
CA ASP A 1031 3.70 2.40 6.79
C ASP A 1031 4.05 1.98 5.36
N PHE A 1032 3.86 2.87 4.38
CA PHE A 1032 4.28 2.63 3.01
C PHE A 1032 5.81 2.52 2.86
N ALA A 1033 6.58 3.35 3.58
CA ALA A 1033 8.05 3.24 3.58
C ALA A 1033 8.51 1.92 4.20
N ASN A 1034 7.82 1.42 5.24
CA ASN A 1034 8.08 0.12 5.83
C ASN A 1034 7.81 -1.02 4.84
N ILE A 1035 6.74 -0.94 4.03
CA ILE A 1035 6.50 -1.87 2.92
C ILE A 1035 7.60 -1.74 1.87
N ARG A 1036 7.87 -0.53 1.37
CA ARG A 1036 8.91 -0.26 0.36
C ARG A 1036 10.28 -0.78 0.77
N ASN A 1037 10.62 -0.71 2.06
CA ASN A 1037 11.91 -1.18 2.57
C ASN A 1037 11.87 -2.63 3.07
N GLY A 1038 10.72 -3.31 3.08
CA GLY A 1038 10.57 -4.67 3.60
C GLY A 1038 10.90 -4.78 5.09
N ALA A 1039 10.52 -3.78 5.89
CA ALA A 1039 10.87 -3.69 7.29
C ALA A 1039 10.37 -4.92 8.08
N LEU A 1040 11.25 -5.54 8.87
CA LEU A 1040 10.90 -6.68 9.72
C LEU A 1040 10.10 -6.21 10.93
N ASN A 1041 8.90 -6.75 11.10
CA ASN A 1041 7.94 -6.44 12.17
C ASN A 1041 7.61 -4.93 12.28
N GLY A 1042 7.72 -4.19 11.17
CA GLY A 1042 7.40 -2.76 11.12
C GLY A 1042 5.91 -2.46 10.95
N CYS A 1043 5.09 -3.49 10.73
CA CYS A 1043 3.67 -3.38 10.37
C CYS A 1043 2.87 -4.24 11.33
N PHE A 1044 1.81 -3.69 11.92
CA PHE A 1044 1.11 -4.42 12.99
C PHE A 1044 0.13 -5.48 12.47
N TRP A 1045 -0.27 -5.38 11.20
CA TRP A 1045 -1.21 -6.29 10.56
C TRP A 1045 -0.53 -7.55 10.00
N THR A 1046 0.81 -7.60 9.99
CA THR A 1046 1.57 -8.75 9.49
C THR A 1046 2.81 -8.99 10.36
N SER A 1047 3.11 -10.26 10.63
CA SER A 1047 4.35 -10.66 11.30
C SER A 1047 5.47 -10.89 10.27
N GLY A 1048 6.72 -10.55 10.61
CA GLY A 1048 7.84 -10.69 9.67
C GLY A 1048 7.94 -9.49 8.74
N SER A 1049 8.29 -9.70 7.46
CA SER A 1049 8.45 -8.61 6.50
C SER A 1049 7.14 -7.85 6.27
N CYS A 1050 7.19 -6.53 6.43
CA CYS A 1050 6.09 -5.63 6.08
C CYS A 1050 5.62 -5.80 4.65
N ASN A 1051 4.31 -5.92 4.48
CA ASN A 1051 3.66 -6.03 3.18
C ASN A 1051 2.26 -5.41 3.21
N TRP A 1052 1.62 -5.26 2.05
CA TRP A 1052 0.26 -4.72 1.98
C TRP A 1052 -0.72 -5.60 2.76
N PRO A 1053 -1.69 -5.02 3.49
CA PRO A 1053 -2.75 -5.80 4.12
C PRO A 1053 -3.52 -6.65 3.11
N ALA A 1054 -3.82 -7.91 3.45
CA ALA A 1054 -4.59 -8.80 2.58
C ALA A 1054 -6.07 -8.38 2.57
N PRO A 1055 -6.62 -7.96 1.43
CA PRO A 1055 -8.01 -7.52 1.35
C PRO A 1055 -8.96 -8.71 1.24
N ALA A 1056 -10.21 -8.50 1.64
CA ALA A 1056 -11.29 -9.49 1.62
C ALA A 1056 -12.64 -8.78 1.66
N ASN A 1057 -13.73 -9.46 1.27
CA ASN A 1057 -15.07 -8.86 1.26
C ASN A 1057 -15.37 -8.16 2.60
N ASP A 1058 -15.75 -6.90 2.50
CA ASP A 1058 -16.16 -6.09 3.65
C ASP A 1058 -15.09 -6.02 4.77
N THR A 1059 -13.81 -5.83 4.43
CA THR A 1059 -12.73 -5.64 5.42
C THR A 1059 -11.98 -4.31 5.29
N ASN A 1060 -11.36 -3.84 6.39
CA ASN A 1060 -10.61 -2.56 6.41
C ASN A 1060 -9.46 -2.53 5.39
N ALA A 1061 -8.89 -3.69 5.08
CA ALA A 1061 -7.80 -3.82 4.12
C ALA A 1061 -8.19 -3.42 2.67
N ASN A 1062 -9.49 -3.31 2.37
CA ASN A 1062 -9.97 -2.96 1.03
C ASN A 1062 -9.63 -1.52 0.62
N LEU A 1063 -9.47 -0.60 1.59
CA LEU A 1063 -8.96 0.73 1.29
C LEU A 1063 -7.45 0.76 1.08
N ASP A 1064 -6.72 -0.10 1.79
CA ASP A 1064 -5.29 -0.29 1.54
C ASP A 1064 -5.09 -0.90 0.14
N ASP A 1065 -6.01 -1.76 -0.33
CA ASP A 1065 -6.04 -2.28 -1.71
C ASP A 1065 -6.34 -1.19 -2.76
N LEU A 1066 -7.19 -0.20 -2.46
CA LEU A 1066 -7.34 0.97 -3.35
C LEU A 1066 -6.04 1.79 -3.45
N TRP A 1067 -5.33 1.97 -2.33
CA TRP A 1067 -4.01 2.62 -2.35
C TRP A 1067 -3.02 1.77 -3.14
N HIS A 1068 -3.02 0.46 -2.93
CA HIS A 1068 -2.22 -0.50 -3.65
C HIS A 1068 -2.49 -0.44 -5.17
N ALA A 1069 -3.75 -0.30 -5.57
CA ALA A 1069 -4.16 -0.11 -6.97
C ALA A 1069 -3.62 1.17 -7.59
N ALA A 1070 -3.58 2.28 -6.85
CA ALA A 1070 -2.95 3.50 -7.37
C ALA A 1070 -1.45 3.30 -7.62
N VAL A 1071 -0.77 2.60 -6.71
CA VAL A 1071 0.65 2.27 -6.84
C VAL A 1071 0.89 1.32 -8.02
N ASN A 1072 0.08 0.26 -8.15
CA ASN A 1072 0.16 -0.72 -9.23
C ASN A 1072 -0.17 -0.11 -10.60
N GLY A 1073 -1.20 0.72 -10.66
CA GLY A 1073 -1.62 1.45 -11.85
C GLY A 1073 -0.85 2.74 -12.12
N ARG A 1074 0.24 3.02 -11.38
CA ARG A 1074 1.09 4.22 -11.53
C ARG A 1074 0.39 5.58 -11.44
N GLY A 1075 -0.77 5.64 -10.79
CA GLY A 1075 -1.37 6.89 -10.34
C GLY A 1075 -1.06 7.19 -8.89
N THR A 1076 -1.78 8.12 -8.29
CA THR A 1076 -1.59 8.54 -6.90
C THR A 1076 -2.85 8.28 -6.09
N TYR A 1077 -2.67 7.73 -4.88
CA TYR A 1077 -3.74 7.61 -3.89
C TYR A 1077 -3.85 8.87 -3.05
N TYR A 1078 -5.09 9.31 -2.82
CA TYR A 1078 -5.43 10.41 -1.94
C TYR A 1078 -6.44 9.93 -0.90
N GLN A 1079 -6.14 10.18 0.37
CA GLN A 1079 -7.09 9.95 1.45
C GLN A 1079 -7.88 11.22 1.76
N ALA A 1080 -9.21 11.10 1.74
CA ALA A 1080 -10.14 12.20 1.83
C ALA A 1080 -11.12 12.01 3.00
N LEU A 1081 -10.60 12.05 4.24
CA LEU A 1081 -11.42 11.87 5.46
C LEU A 1081 -12.31 13.08 5.78
N ASN A 1082 -12.28 14.14 4.99
CA ASN A 1082 -13.12 15.33 5.17
C ASN A 1082 -13.24 16.12 3.84
N PRO A 1083 -14.18 17.08 3.75
CA PRO A 1083 -14.44 17.78 2.49
C PRO A 1083 -13.25 18.54 1.92
N GLU A 1084 -12.41 19.14 2.77
CA GLU A 1084 -11.26 19.92 2.30
C GLU A 1084 -10.16 19.00 1.76
N ALA A 1085 -9.88 17.89 2.45
CA ALA A 1085 -8.96 16.86 1.96
C ALA A 1085 -9.44 16.27 0.62
N LEU A 1086 -10.76 16.05 0.46
CA LEU A 1086 -11.35 15.59 -0.80
C LEU A 1086 -11.11 16.58 -1.95
N ARG A 1087 -11.42 17.86 -1.72
CA ARG A 1087 -11.22 18.93 -2.70
C ARG A 1087 -9.75 19.06 -3.10
N GLN A 1088 -8.83 19.00 -2.13
CA GLN A 1088 -7.39 19.05 -2.38
C GLN A 1088 -6.92 17.83 -3.17
N GLY A 1089 -7.35 16.61 -2.79
CA GLY A 1089 -7.00 15.38 -3.50
C GLY A 1089 -7.47 15.37 -4.95
N ILE A 1090 -8.71 15.77 -5.23
CA ILE A 1090 -9.23 15.90 -6.60
C ILE A 1090 -8.45 16.95 -7.38
N SER A 1091 -8.20 18.13 -6.80
CA SER A 1091 -7.46 19.20 -7.46
C SER A 1091 -6.03 18.78 -7.78
N ALA A 1092 -5.36 18.07 -6.86
CA ALA A 1092 -4.02 17.52 -7.06
C ALA A 1092 -4.00 16.44 -8.15
N ALA A 1093 -4.98 15.53 -8.15
CA ALA A 1093 -5.15 14.53 -9.20
C ALA A 1093 -5.29 15.21 -10.57
N LEU A 1094 -6.25 16.13 -10.75
CA LEU A 1094 -6.45 16.83 -12.02
C LEU A 1094 -5.23 17.65 -12.47
N THR A 1095 -4.53 18.28 -11.52
CA THR A 1095 -3.29 19.02 -11.82
C THR A 1095 -2.22 18.07 -12.35
N SER A 1096 -2.03 16.91 -11.70
CA SER A 1096 -1.07 15.89 -12.14
C SER A 1096 -1.38 15.35 -13.54
N LEU A 1097 -2.65 15.24 -13.92
CA LEU A 1097 -3.07 14.84 -15.26
C LEU A 1097 -2.78 15.93 -16.29
N SER A 1098 -3.13 17.18 -15.98
CA SER A 1098 -2.98 18.33 -16.87
C SER A 1098 -1.54 18.77 -17.11
N ALA A 1099 -0.63 18.47 -16.18
CA ALA A 1099 0.78 18.84 -16.25
C ALA A 1099 1.61 17.96 -17.20
N THR A 1100 1.00 16.96 -17.85
CA THR A 1100 1.75 15.92 -18.55
C THR A 1100 2.22 16.30 -19.96
N PHE A 1101 1.59 17.25 -20.68
CA PHE A 1101 2.19 17.81 -21.91
C PHE A 1101 1.64 19.22 -22.16
N ALA A 1102 2.51 20.23 -22.10
CA ALA A 1102 2.19 21.57 -22.59
C ALA A 1102 2.87 21.78 -23.94
N ALA A 1103 2.06 22.31 -24.86
CA ALA A 1103 2.35 22.71 -26.23
C ALA A 1103 3.82 22.88 -26.66
N ALA A 1104 4.09 22.32 -27.85
CA ALA A 1104 5.25 22.59 -28.68
C ALA A 1104 5.47 24.09 -28.90
N ALA A 1105 6.73 24.54 -28.86
CA ALA A 1105 7.11 25.79 -29.52
C ALA A 1105 6.87 25.66 -31.03
N ALA A 1106 6.74 26.80 -31.74
CA ALA A 1106 6.61 26.80 -33.19
C ALA A 1106 7.74 25.99 -33.84
N SER A 1107 7.39 25.01 -34.67
CA SER A 1107 8.38 24.17 -35.34
C SER A 1107 9.21 25.01 -36.31
N ALA A 1108 10.54 24.83 -36.30
CA ALA A 1108 11.44 25.54 -37.19
C ALA A 1108 11.74 24.68 -38.43
N THR A 1109 11.65 25.25 -39.63
CA THR A 1109 12.12 24.56 -40.85
C THR A 1109 13.63 24.76 -41.01
N SER A 1110 14.32 23.77 -41.60
CA SER A 1110 15.76 23.84 -41.88
C SER A 1110 16.14 24.99 -42.81
N SER A 1111 15.20 25.47 -43.62
CA SER A 1111 15.36 26.71 -44.38
C SER A 1111 14.03 27.48 -44.51
N PRO A 1112 14.10 28.79 -44.84
CA PRO A 1112 12.91 29.59 -45.17
C PRO A 1112 12.18 29.13 -46.44
N ASN A 1113 12.82 28.32 -47.28
CA ASN A 1113 12.28 27.82 -48.54
C ASN A 1113 12.36 26.29 -48.56
N VAL A 1114 11.30 25.63 -48.11
CA VAL A 1114 11.20 24.15 -48.11
C VAL A 1114 11.34 23.61 -49.53
N THR A 1115 12.31 22.72 -49.77
CA THR A 1115 12.55 22.06 -51.07
C THR A 1115 12.59 20.55 -50.92
N GLU A 1116 12.43 19.78 -52.00
CA GLU A 1116 12.59 18.31 -52.01
C GLU A 1116 13.91 17.82 -51.39
N THR A 1117 14.96 18.64 -51.42
CA THR A 1117 16.28 18.33 -50.87
C THR A 1117 16.54 18.90 -49.48
N ASP A 1118 15.71 19.84 -49.01
CA ASP A 1118 15.86 20.54 -47.74
C ASP A 1118 14.48 20.81 -47.12
N ASN A 1119 13.94 19.77 -46.49
CA ASN A 1119 12.59 19.71 -45.96
C ASN A 1119 12.53 19.24 -44.50
N GLN A 1120 13.56 19.53 -43.70
CA GLN A 1120 13.54 19.15 -42.29
C GLN A 1120 12.71 20.15 -41.50
N VAL A 1121 11.94 19.64 -40.54
CA VAL A 1121 11.23 20.44 -39.56
C VAL A 1121 11.64 19.99 -38.16
N PHE A 1122 11.99 20.93 -37.31
CA PHE A 1122 12.42 20.71 -35.94
C PHE A 1122 11.28 21.09 -35.02
N SER A 1123 10.75 20.09 -34.33
CA SER A 1123 9.66 20.24 -33.38
C SER A 1123 10.19 20.09 -31.97
N THR A 1124 9.50 20.71 -31.02
CA THR A 1124 9.85 20.63 -29.61
C THR A 1124 8.61 20.24 -28.81
N THR A 1125 8.78 19.55 -27.69
CA THR A 1125 7.72 19.33 -26.70
C THR A 1125 8.21 19.81 -25.34
N TYR A 1126 7.30 20.22 -24.47
CA TYR A 1126 7.63 20.71 -23.13
C TYR A 1126 6.72 20.09 -22.07
N GLU A 1127 7.31 19.67 -20.97
CA GLU A 1127 6.61 19.15 -19.80
C GLU A 1127 6.79 20.15 -18.64
N THR A 1128 5.69 20.78 -18.23
CA THR A 1128 5.70 21.81 -17.17
C THR A 1128 6.04 21.23 -15.80
N ASN A 1129 5.77 19.95 -15.57
CA ASN A 1129 6.05 19.29 -14.30
C ASN A 1129 7.55 19.05 -14.08
N THR A 1130 8.28 18.68 -15.14
CA THR A 1130 9.72 18.36 -15.06
C THR A 1130 10.61 19.50 -15.53
N TRP A 1131 10.02 20.61 -16.02
CA TRP A 1131 10.74 21.69 -16.70
C TRP A 1131 11.68 21.18 -17.78
N SER A 1132 11.31 20.08 -18.44
CA SER A 1132 12.11 19.41 -19.45
C SER A 1132 11.32 19.27 -20.75
N GLY A 1133 12.02 19.06 -21.86
CA GLY A 1133 11.41 19.01 -23.18
C GLY A 1133 12.25 18.23 -24.17
N ASN A 1134 11.62 17.68 -25.20
CA ASN A 1134 12.30 16.99 -26.29
C ASN A 1134 12.42 17.90 -27.50
N ILE A 1135 13.50 17.70 -28.26
CA ILE A 1135 13.71 18.28 -29.58
C ILE A 1135 13.90 17.13 -30.55
N PHE A 1136 13.14 17.10 -31.63
CA PHE A 1136 13.23 16.06 -32.64
C PHE A 1136 13.08 16.63 -34.03
N ALA A 1137 13.69 15.97 -35.01
CA ALA A 1137 13.62 16.34 -36.42
C ALA A 1137 12.69 15.40 -37.18
N GLN A 1138 11.83 15.97 -38.01
CA GLN A 1138 10.93 15.31 -38.94
C GLN A 1138 11.16 15.87 -40.34
N THR A 1139 10.50 15.31 -41.35
CA THR A 1139 10.44 15.90 -42.69
C THR A 1139 9.06 16.49 -42.96
N ILE A 1140 8.99 17.55 -43.77
CA ILE A 1140 7.74 18.10 -44.30
C ILE A 1140 7.66 17.80 -45.79
N ASP A 1141 6.50 17.39 -46.27
CA ASP A 1141 6.26 17.20 -47.70
C ASP A 1141 6.21 18.59 -48.38
N PRO A 1142 7.13 18.90 -49.31
CA PRO A 1142 7.21 20.22 -49.95
C PRO A 1142 6.02 20.51 -50.89
N VAL A 1143 5.26 19.48 -51.30
CA VAL A 1143 4.11 19.59 -52.21
C VAL A 1143 2.81 19.70 -51.43
N THR A 1144 2.64 18.89 -50.38
CA THR A 1144 1.39 18.83 -49.60
C THR A 1144 1.41 19.67 -48.32
N GLY A 1145 2.59 20.09 -47.84
CA GLY A 1145 2.77 20.81 -46.58
C GLY A 1145 2.56 19.93 -45.34
N ALA A 1146 2.39 18.61 -45.50
CA ALA A 1146 2.18 17.68 -44.39
C ALA A 1146 3.52 17.31 -43.71
N VAL A 1147 3.56 17.37 -42.38
CA VAL A 1147 4.72 16.89 -41.61
C VAL A 1147 4.65 15.36 -41.49
N ASN A 1148 5.71 14.67 -41.88
CA ASN A 1148 5.86 13.23 -41.71
C ASN A 1148 6.01 12.91 -40.21
N PRO A 1149 5.15 12.05 -39.64
CA PRO A 1149 5.20 11.74 -38.21
C PRO A 1149 6.48 10.99 -37.78
N THR A 1150 7.22 10.39 -38.73
CA THR A 1150 8.44 9.62 -38.44
C THR A 1150 9.59 10.54 -38.02
N HIS A 1151 10.18 10.32 -36.85
CA HIS A 1151 11.34 11.07 -36.37
C HIS A 1151 12.61 10.61 -37.08
N GLN A 1152 13.38 11.54 -37.63
CA GLN A 1152 14.71 11.28 -38.20
C GLN A 1152 15.78 11.17 -37.11
N TRP A 1153 15.64 11.96 -36.05
CA TRP A 1153 16.43 11.84 -34.83
C TRP A 1153 15.74 12.52 -33.66
N ASP A 1154 16.02 12.00 -32.46
CA ASP A 1154 15.60 12.55 -31.18
C ASP A 1154 16.80 13.04 -30.38
N GLY A 1155 16.74 14.30 -29.92
CA GLY A 1155 17.82 14.92 -29.16
C GLY A 1155 18.09 14.20 -27.84
N ASP A 1156 17.03 13.76 -27.17
CA ASP A 1156 17.11 13.02 -25.91
C ASP A 1156 17.81 11.67 -26.09
N GLN A 1157 17.42 10.86 -27.07
CA GLN A 1157 18.09 9.56 -27.34
C GLN A 1157 19.58 9.74 -27.66
N LYS A 1158 19.92 10.79 -28.43
CA LYS A 1158 21.32 11.12 -28.73
C LYS A 1158 22.09 11.55 -27.49
N LEU A 1159 21.48 12.32 -26.58
CA LEU A 1159 22.11 12.73 -25.32
C LEU A 1159 22.24 11.56 -24.33
N LEU A 1160 21.22 10.71 -24.20
CA LEU A 1160 21.22 9.49 -23.38
C LEU A 1160 22.34 8.52 -23.79
N SER A 1161 22.59 8.37 -25.10
CA SER A 1161 23.69 7.52 -25.60
C SER A 1161 25.09 7.96 -25.16
N ARG A 1162 25.23 9.17 -24.59
CA ARG A 1162 26.48 9.74 -24.10
C ARG A 1162 26.63 9.64 -22.58
N VAL A 1163 25.67 9.07 -21.87
CA VAL A 1163 25.66 8.93 -20.40
C VAL A 1163 25.52 7.45 -20.01
N ALA A 1164 26.36 6.98 -19.08
CA ALA A 1164 26.25 5.67 -18.43
C ALA A 1164 26.25 5.84 -16.91
N ALA A 1165 25.91 4.78 -16.16
CA ALA A 1165 25.73 4.81 -14.70
C ALA A 1165 26.94 5.36 -13.90
N SER A 1166 28.13 5.39 -14.49
CA SER A 1166 29.36 5.92 -13.87
C SER A 1166 30.18 6.86 -14.78
N SER A 1167 29.64 7.29 -15.93
CA SER A 1167 30.36 8.18 -16.85
C SER A 1167 29.43 9.09 -17.65
N ASP A 1168 29.79 10.37 -17.78
CA ASP A 1168 29.12 11.34 -18.64
C ASP A 1168 30.12 11.88 -19.67
N SER A 1169 29.86 11.64 -20.96
CA SER A 1169 30.71 12.08 -22.08
C SER A 1169 30.10 13.24 -22.87
N ARG A 1170 29.07 13.90 -22.34
CA ARG A 1170 28.43 15.05 -22.97
C ARG A 1170 29.30 16.30 -22.79
N ASN A 1171 29.53 17.01 -23.89
CA ASN A 1171 30.01 18.39 -23.86
C ASN A 1171 28.80 19.31 -23.97
N ILE A 1172 28.37 19.88 -22.84
CA ILE A 1172 27.26 20.84 -22.79
C ILE A 1172 27.87 22.24 -22.86
N LEU A 1173 27.60 22.95 -23.95
CA LEU A 1173 28.04 24.34 -24.12
C LEU A 1173 26.90 25.24 -23.66
N THR A 1174 27.14 26.02 -22.62
CA THR A 1174 26.21 27.05 -22.13
C THR A 1174 26.73 28.42 -22.51
N LEU A 1175 25.84 29.36 -22.84
CA LEU A 1175 26.22 30.75 -23.05
C LEU A 1175 26.36 31.43 -21.69
N ASP A 1176 27.58 31.80 -21.30
CA ASP A 1176 27.79 32.80 -20.26
C ASP A 1176 27.49 34.18 -20.85
N ASP A 1177 26.56 34.91 -20.22
CA ASP A 1177 26.19 36.28 -20.52
C ASP A 1177 27.33 37.30 -20.38
N THR A 1178 28.52 36.87 -19.94
CA THR A 1178 29.78 37.66 -20.00
C THR A 1178 30.56 37.53 -21.32
N GLY A 1179 30.20 36.60 -22.20
CA GLY A 1179 30.85 36.45 -23.52
C GLY A 1179 32.27 35.86 -23.47
N VAL A 1180 32.63 35.08 -22.44
CA VAL A 1180 33.91 34.38 -22.38
C VAL A 1180 33.73 32.90 -22.00
N GLY A 1181 33.41 32.10 -23.01
CA GLY A 1181 33.73 30.66 -23.09
C GLY A 1181 33.06 29.71 -22.11
#